data_AF-A0A954WP86-F1
#
_entry.id   AF-A0A954WP86-F1
#
_cell.length_a   1.000
_cell.length_b   1.000
_cell.length_c   1.000
_cell.angle_alpha   90.00
_cell.angle_beta   90.00
_cell.angle_gamma   90.00
#
_symmetry.space_group_name_H-M   'P 1'
#
loop_
_entity.id
_entity.type
_entity.pdbx_description
1 polymer ?
#
loop_
_entity_poly.entity_id
_entity_poly.type
_entity_poly.pdbx_seq_one_letter_code
_entity_poly.pdbx_strand_id
1 'polypeptide(L)'
;MIHRHLFRQRTLEQLESRHCLSGASFVEHEVYDTLEHPLAELVDIDADGDLDVLAASEYRGEIRWYENRDRNGDFGTFRLVEAEEEFRQIYLIEALDFDNDGDVDIVTDSEGKAGRLLVWYENTDGKGSFAPSQRILGPNNNANPVALADLDADGDMDVISVINSVYWLEQTGDQSFRWHPVKQSGVHGALVRDFDGDGDLDIATWNEATWEESGRISIFTNSGFGEFAERDGSDIEWPAIDGRVYNGRIFAVDVDGDHDLDLAVVGRDETALYENVGGHNRFEFMSTFAAENVSSLFPLDVDRDGDLDLLMDAGYEFVWYRNSDGNGTYEPGGSIDSGFDVNSIQAGDIDSDGDSDLVVGAASCDLGNCVWNFVNWYENTGSVQPFSEPVNLLPPSIGYIDSRTGPQAIDMDADGDLDVFVSRESWLKNLGNGEFQLELFSSLAPPSWTRYNMIPSDMDGDGDMDFVYTTYSSEAGWTIEWAEMSYGEMHPSDLHTVASTNKSVSKLLSVDFDQDNDQDLFSLQYESEPVFSFALMQHENIDGQGTFREPKIVYAAEASANVKPFDFDVDGDTDLVVVQGNQVFWMENRRGQFENPTSLFTTSHRIDQVELADLDGDHDVDVIVLTRHFTSGEVAWFENPNEGNVGWNESVIRTFEHRRVFTLETNDFDADGDVDILLSDAIFDAGYFDGELSWLENVNGQGDFSEVHSIAQSAHSGIYAESDDFDGDGDTDIMAVLSSTEIVFLENEIRPIIGDANYDGVFNSSDLVKVFQAGEYEDEIAGNSTFEEGDWNNDGEFNSTDLVAAFQAGTYQANA
;
A
#
# COMPACT_ATOMS: atom_id res chain seq x y z
N MET A 1 -23.88 -31.62 -9.27
CA MET A 1 -23.78 -32.63 -10.35
C MET A 1 -24.27 -32.00 -11.66
N ILE A 2 -23.34 -31.42 -12.44
CA ILE A 2 -23.55 -30.80 -13.77
C ILE A 2 -24.35 -29.47 -13.74
N HIS A 3 -23.87 -28.49 -14.54
CA HIS A 3 -24.19 -27.06 -14.69
C HIS A 3 -23.15 -26.18 -13.97
N ARG A 4 -22.20 -25.48 -14.62
CA ARG A 4 -21.88 -25.17 -16.04
C ARG A 4 -22.65 -24.02 -16.74
N HIS A 5 -22.03 -22.83 -16.67
CA HIS A 5 -22.13 -21.55 -17.42
C HIS A 5 -23.47 -21.05 -17.99
N LEU A 6 -23.63 -19.72 -17.94
CA LEU A 6 -23.78 -18.89 -19.16
C LEU A 6 -23.39 -17.42 -18.88
N PHE A 7 -22.13 -17.05 -19.19
CA PHE A 7 -21.60 -15.68 -19.27
C PHE A 7 -22.48 -14.75 -20.11
N ARG A 8 -22.36 -13.42 -19.90
CA ARG A 8 -23.13 -12.47 -20.71
C ARG A 8 -22.66 -11.01 -20.76
N GLN A 9 -21.42 -10.79 -21.19
CA GLN A 9 -20.94 -9.69 -22.06
C GLN A 9 -21.90 -8.51 -22.22
N ARG A 10 -21.45 -7.33 -21.77
CA ARG A 10 -21.93 -6.05 -22.29
C ARG A 10 -20.79 -5.08 -22.55
N THR A 11 -20.60 -4.81 -23.84
CA THR A 11 -19.80 -3.69 -24.32
C THR A 11 -20.42 -2.34 -23.91
N LEU A 12 -19.68 -1.55 -23.14
CA LEU A 12 -19.02 -0.33 -23.66
C LEU A 12 -19.58 0.27 -24.96
N GLU A 13 -20.08 1.52 -24.89
CA GLU A 13 -20.31 2.39 -26.07
C GLU A 13 -20.67 3.87 -25.69
N GLN A 14 -20.00 4.59 -24.76
CA GLN A 14 -20.47 5.97 -24.37
C GLN A 14 -19.53 7.06 -23.75
N LEU A 15 -18.18 6.99 -23.72
CA LEU A 15 -17.32 8.14 -23.31
C LEU A 15 -16.41 8.64 -24.44
N GLU A 16 -17.03 9.25 -25.46
CA GLU A 16 -16.35 10.23 -26.33
C GLU A 16 -16.95 11.62 -26.05
N SER A 17 -16.56 12.28 -24.94
CA SER A 17 -16.30 13.74 -24.90
C SER A 17 -16.13 14.32 -23.48
N ARG A 18 -14.87 14.45 -23.04
CA ARG A 18 -14.36 15.67 -22.39
C ARG A 18 -12.90 15.93 -22.82
N HIS A 19 -12.14 16.73 -22.08
CA HIS A 19 -10.88 17.31 -22.54
C HIS A 19 -9.74 17.07 -21.54
N CYS A 20 -9.26 15.84 -21.48
CA CYS A 20 -7.92 15.51 -20.98
C CYS A 20 -6.88 16.39 -21.68
N LEU A 21 -5.89 16.84 -20.92
CA LEU A 21 -4.74 17.65 -21.33
C LEU A 21 -3.60 17.24 -20.39
N SER A 22 -2.87 16.18 -20.78
CA SER A 22 -2.25 15.19 -19.87
C SER A 22 -3.29 14.44 -19.01
N GLY A 23 -2.84 13.60 -18.06
CA GLY A 23 -3.63 12.65 -17.26
C GLY A 23 -3.27 11.16 -17.45
N ALA A 24 -3.20 10.44 -16.31
CA ALA A 24 -2.99 8.99 -16.17
C ALA A 24 -4.18 8.12 -16.72
N SER A 25 -4.08 6.77 -16.80
CA SER A 25 -4.78 5.99 -17.87
C SER A 25 -4.90 4.39 -17.84
N PHE A 26 -6.09 3.64 -17.94
CA PHE A 26 -6.30 2.20 -17.39
C PHE A 26 -7.07 0.91 -18.09
N VAL A 27 -6.72 -0.44 -17.84
CA VAL A 27 -7.20 -1.88 -18.30
C VAL A 27 -7.45 -3.02 -17.16
N GLU A 28 -7.38 -4.42 -17.25
CA GLU A 28 -7.69 -5.46 -16.11
C GLU A 28 -7.15 -7.02 -15.95
N HIS A 29 -5.94 -7.50 -15.43
CA HIS A 29 -5.41 -8.95 -15.44
C HIS A 29 -5.60 -10.03 -14.30
N GLU A 30 -4.63 -10.89 -13.84
CA GLU A 30 -4.87 -12.05 -12.90
C GLU A 30 -3.69 -12.73 -12.06
N VAL A 31 -3.98 -13.57 -11.02
CA VAL A 31 -3.13 -14.38 -10.05
C VAL A 31 -3.77 -15.82 -9.84
N TYR A 32 -3.37 -16.67 -8.88
CA TYR A 32 -4.11 -17.89 -8.45
C TYR A 32 -4.25 -18.03 -6.90
N ASP A 33 -5.35 -18.61 -6.35
CA ASP A 33 -5.48 -19.05 -4.92
C ASP A 33 -6.33 -20.35 -4.77
N THR A 34 -6.26 -21.10 -3.67
CA THR A 34 -7.26 -22.14 -3.34
C THR A 34 -7.82 -22.22 -1.88
N LEU A 35 -7.76 -21.16 -1.03
CA LEU A 35 -7.96 -21.23 0.43
C LEU A 35 -9.38 -21.20 1.07
N GLU A 36 -9.45 -20.93 2.39
CA GLU A 36 -10.66 -20.50 3.11
C GLU A 36 -10.38 -19.18 3.88
N HIS A 37 -10.71 -18.01 3.28
CA HIS A 37 -10.88 -16.64 3.82
C HIS A 37 -9.70 -15.57 3.89
N PRO A 38 -8.89 -15.32 2.84
CA PRO A 38 -7.70 -14.44 2.83
C PRO A 38 -7.92 -12.92 2.57
N LEU A 39 -6.85 -12.10 2.41
CA LEU A 39 -6.91 -10.63 2.66
C LEU A 39 -5.90 -9.55 2.08
N ALA A 40 -4.64 -9.61 1.57
CA ALA A 40 -3.59 -10.61 1.48
C ALA A 40 -1.96 -10.41 1.71
N GLU A 41 -1.07 -9.47 1.26
CA GLU A 41 0.00 -8.63 2.03
C GLU A 41 1.56 -8.70 1.83
N LEU A 42 2.33 -7.60 1.78
CA LEU A 42 3.52 -7.52 0.89
C LEU A 42 4.72 -6.70 1.30
N VAL A 43 5.86 -7.12 0.74
CA VAL A 43 6.89 -7.76 1.55
C VAL A 43 7.34 -9.09 0.96
N ASP A 44 8.11 -9.07 -0.11
CA ASP A 44 9.29 -9.95 -0.24
C ASP A 44 9.40 -11.05 0.90
N ILE A 45 9.42 -12.42 0.75
CA ILE A 45 9.94 -13.44 1.75
C ILE A 45 11.25 -14.37 1.68
N ASP A 46 11.85 -15.00 0.63
CA ASP A 46 13.17 -15.72 0.73
C ASP A 46 14.50 -15.40 -0.08
N ALA A 47 14.90 -14.14 -0.33
CA ALA A 47 16.20 -13.58 -0.92
C ALA A 47 16.78 -13.94 -2.33
N ASP A 48 16.53 -13.02 -3.31
CA ASP A 48 16.47 -13.15 -4.81
C ASP A 48 15.60 -12.07 -5.57
N GLY A 49 15.11 -10.95 -4.97
CA GLY A 49 14.79 -9.67 -5.64
C GLY A 49 13.60 -8.75 -5.26
N ASP A 50 12.42 -9.24 -4.93
CA ASP A 50 11.49 -9.64 -5.97
C ASP A 50 10.07 -9.60 -5.26
N LEU A 51 9.32 -8.48 -5.33
CA LEU A 51 8.07 -8.26 -4.54
C LEU A 51 7.00 -9.39 -4.72
N ASP A 52 6.59 -10.02 -3.56
CA ASP A 52 5.01 -12.11 -2.30
C ASP A 52 4.09 -11.94 -0.93
N VAL A 53 2.76 -11.92 -1.03
CA VAL A 53 1.55 -11.96 -0.12
C VAL A 53 1.45 -12.65 1.30
N LEU A 54 2.13 -12.30 2.39
CA LEU A 54 1.94 -12.89 3.75
C LEU A 54 0.59 -13.56 4.05
N ALA A 55 0.55 -14.90 3.94
CA ALA A 55 -0.71 -15.61 3.98
C ALA A 55 -0.98 -16.45 5.23
N ALA A 56 -2.26 -16.59 5.58
CA ALA A 56 -2.73 -17.07 6.89
C ALA A 56 -3.97 -17.96 6.79
N SER A 57 -4.67 -18.28 7.89
CA SER A 57 -6.06 -18.74 7.71
C SER A 57 -7.10 -18.25 8.70
N GLU A 58 -7.98 -17.37 8.21
CA GLU A 58 -9.23 -16.93 8.82
C GLU A 58 -10.14 -18.09 9.23
N TYR A 59 -10.17 -19.26 8.58
CA TYR A 59 -10.92 -20.42 9.14
C TYR A 59 -10.10 -21.65 9.52
N ARG A 60 -8.76 -21.59 9.47
CA ARG A 60 -7.89 -22.73 9.84
C ARG A 60 -6.64 -22.46 10.67
N GLY A 61 -6.21 -21.20 10.83
CA GLY A 61 -4.90 -20.88 11.43
C GLY A 61 -3.74 -21.52 10.66
N GLU A 62 -3.83 -21.48 9.32
CA GLU A 62 -2.99 -22.23 8.39
C GLU A 62 -2.23 -21.21 7.52
N ILE A 63 -0.96 -20.93 7.82
CA ILE A 63 -0.13 -19.82 7.27
C ILE A 63 0.78 -20.35 6.16
N ARG A 64 0.97 -19.62 5.04
CA ARG A 64 1.15 -20.21 3.68
C ARG A 64 1.79 -19.24 2.66
N TRP A 65 2.05 -19.70 1.42
CA TRP A 65 2.97 -19.02 0.51
C TRP A 65 2.98 -19.41 -0.98
N TYR A 66 3.33 -18.48 -1.89
CA TYR A 66 3.64 -18.60 -3.32
C TYR A 66 4.73 -17.55 -3.79
N GLU A 67 6.08 -17.76 -3.54
CA GLU A 67 7.41 -17.61 -4.30
C GLU A 67 7.35 -16.60 -5.40
N ASN A 68 8.54 -16.07 -5.74
CA ASN A 68 8.88 -15.19 -6.86
C ASN A 68 10.00 -15.82 -7.95
N ARG A 69 9.90 -16.34 -10.63
CA ARG A 69 10.77 -16.71 -11.83
C ARG A 69 10.81 -15.72 -13.04
N ASP A 70 10.35 -14.45 -13.03
CA ASP A 70 10.03 -13.75 -14.31
C ASP A 70 9.95 -12.22 -14.57
N ARG A 71 9.83 -11.28 -13.65
CA ARG A 71 9.34 -9.92 -13.99
C ARG A 71 7.88 -9.80 -14.43
N ASN A 72 7.09 -10.80 -14.88
CA ASN A 72 5.80 -10.70 -15.62
C ASN A 72 4.47 -11.54 -15.25
N GLY A 73 4.36 -12.66 -14.48
CA GLY A 73 3.09 -13.04 -13.74
C GLY A 73 2.61 -14.49 -13.24
N ASP A 74 3.22 -15.66 -13.55
CA ASP A 74 2.73 -17.08 -13.41
C ASP A 74 2.80 -17.94 -12.07
N PHE A 75 1.79 -17.95 -11.19
CA PHE A 75 1.89 -18.63 -9.85
C PHE A 75 2.08 -20.17 -9.76
N GLY A 76 3.09 -20.57 -8.96
CA GLY A 76 3.58 -21.93 -8.60
C GLY A 76 2.68 -22.88 -7.74
N THR A 77 3.27 -23.68 -6.82
CA THR A 77 2.55 -24.28 -5.63
C THR A 77 3.19 -24.17 -4.19
N PHE A 78 2.48 -23.81 -3.12
CA PHE A 78 3.03 -23.75 -1.72
C PHE A 78 3.85 -24.93 -1.12
N ARG A 79 4.61 -24.61 -0.05
CA ARG A 79 5.11 -25.46 1.07
C ARG A 79 4.09 -25.46 2.24
N LEU A 80 4.18 -24.62 3.30
CA LEU A 80 3.20 -24.27 4.37
C LEU A 80 3.94 -23.73 5.61
N VAL A 81 3.65 -22.57 6.20
CA VAL A 81 4.24 -21.95 7.43
C VAL A 81 3.68 -22.47 8.79
N GLU A 82 2.37 -22.54 9.01
CA GLU A 82 1.77 -23.03 10.28
C GLU A 82 0.48 -23.81 10.01
N ALA A 83 0.11 -24.73 10.91
CA ALA A 83 -1.21 -25.35 10.99
C ALA A 83 -1.57 -25.83 12.43
N GLU A 84 -1.51 -24.94 13.43
CA GLU A 84 -1.76 -25.27 14.84
C GLU A 84 -3.27 -25.44 15.13
N GLU A 85 -3.69 -26.64 15.57
CA GLU A 85 -5.09 -26.93 15.96
C GLU A 85 -5.62 -26.04 17.12
N GLU A 86 -4.82 -25.17 17.75
CA GLU A 86 -5.23 -24.20 18.79
C GLU A 86 -5.99 -22.98 18.26
N PHE A 87 -5.71 -22.57 17.03
CA PHE A 87 -6.34 -21.44 16.38
C PHE A 87 -7.66 -21.86 15.71
N ARG A 88 -8.50 -20.87 15.44
CA ARG A 88 -9.73 -21.02 14.65
C ARG A 88 -9.76 -20.06 13.47
N GLN A 89 -9.09 -18.93 13.61
CA GLN A 89 -9.19 -17.80 12.73
C GLN A 89 -7.97 -16.90 12.85
N ILE A 90 -7.53 -16.34 11.73
CA ILE A 90 -6.58 -15.22 11.60
C ILE A 90 -7.31 -14.07 10.89
N TYR A 91 -7.39 -12.91 11.53
CA TYR A 91 -8.17 -11.72 11.10
C TYR A 91 -7.36 -10.66 10.35
N LEU A 92 -6.06 -10.69 10.59
CA LEU A 92 -5.04 -9.78 10.11
C LEU A 92 -3.76 -10.59 10.18
N ILE A 93 -2.88 -10.37 9.23
CA ILE A 93 -1.52 -10.82 9.30
C ILE A 93 -0.67 -9.67 8.78
N GLU A 94 0.51 -9.45 9.35
CA GLU A 94 1.31 -8.28 9.01
C GLU A 94 2.80 -8.59 8.92
N ALA A 95 3.44 -7.86 8.00
CA ALA A 95 4.71 -8.23 7.38
C ALA A 95 5.83 -7.19 7.46
N LEU A 96 5.69 -6.23 8.35
CA LEU A 96 6.86 -5.67 9.01
C LEU A 96 7.75 -6.79 9.61
N ASP A 97 9.02 -6.45 9.91
CA ASP A 97 10.02 -7.32 10.52
C ASP A 97 9.36 -7.98 11.79
N PHE A 98 8.61 -7.31 12.70
CA PHE A 98 8.18 -7.53 14.14
C PHE A 98 8.97 -7.13 15.49
N ASP A 99 10.00 -7.83 16.02
CA ASP A 99 11.09 -7.59 17.01
C ASP A 99 12.67 -7.37 16.61
N ASN A 100 13.24 -6.58 15.67
CA ASN A 100 14.50 -6.82 14.82
C ASN A 100 15.64 -7.81 15.16
N ASP A 101 16.06 -8.52 14.09
CA ASP A 101 17.45 -8.83 13.80
C ASP A 101 17.92 -8.31 12.45
N GLY A 102 16.98 -7.94 11.57
CA GLY A 102 17.18 -7.44 10.20
C GLY A 102 17.00 -8.51 9.13
N ASP A 103 16.55 -9.66 9.62
CA ASP A 103 15.81 -10.76 9.03
C ASP A 103 14.28 -10.20 9.10
N VAL A 104 13.15 -10.70 8.51
CA VAL A 104 11.71 -10.20 8.60
C VAL A 104 10.63 -11.29 9.05
N ASP A 105 9.59 -11.01 9.86
CA ASP A 105 8.68 -12.01 10.54
C ASP A 105 7.24 -12.17 9.95
N ILE A 106 6.22 -12.25 10.82
CA ILE A 106 4.78 -12.46 10.68
C ILE A 106 4.19 -12.03 11.99
N VAL A 107 3.12 -11.26 11.88
CA VAL A 107 2.32 -10.90 13.04
C VAL A 107 0.87 -11.21 12.75
N THR A 108 0.35 -12.32 13.30
CA THR A 108 -1.07 -12.65 13.11
C THR A 108 -1.91 -12.14 14.25
N ASP A 109 -3.06 -11.58 13.92
CA ASP A 109 -4.17 -11.49 14.85
C ASP A 109 -5.06 -12.74 14.75
N SER A 110 -4.99 -13.61 15.76
CA SER A 110 -5.62 -14.93 15.78
C SER A 110 -6.78 -15.07 16.78
N GLU A 111 -7.94 -15.65 16.41
CA GLU A 111 -8.84 -16.26 17.41
C GLU A 111 -8.30 -17.63 17.86
N GLY A 112 -7.74 -17.67 19.06
CA GLY A 112 -7.46 -18.91 19.75
C GLY A 112 -8.68 -19.47 20.50
N LYS A 113 -8.59 -20.72 20.95
CA LYS A 113 -9.65 -21.37 21.76
C LYS A 113 -10.09 -20.62 23.03
N ALA A 114 -9.34 -19.61 23.48
CA ALA A 114 -9.57 -18.84 24.69
C ALA A 114 -10.01 -17.38 24.47
N GLY A 115 -9.92 -16.84 23.25
CA GLY A 115 -10.11 -15.43 22.92
C GLY A 115 -9.22 -15.00 21.75
N ARG A 116 -9.27 -13.71 21.40
CA ARG A 116 -8.36 -13.09 20.42
C ARG A 116 -6.95 -12.98 21.01
N LEU A 117 -5.96 -13.27 20.19
CA LEU A 117 -4.55 -13.41 20.53
C LEU A 117 -3.79 -12.71 19.43
N LEU A 118 -2.94 -11.75 19.76
CA LEU A 118 -1.87 -11.44 18.83
C LEU A 118 -0.80 -12.53 18.98
N VAL A 119 -0.34 -13.03 17.84
CA VAL A 119 0.59 -14.15 17.71
C VAL A 119 1.62 -13.69 16.71
N TRP A 120 2.67 -13.08 17.25
CA TRP A 120 3.95 -12.95 16.58
C TRP A 120 4.55 -14.35 16.43
N TYR A 121 4.93 -14.66 15.20
CA TYR A 121 5.67 -15.84 14.83
C TYR A 121 7.13 -15.37 14.65
N GLU A 122 8.13 -16.21 14.94
CA GLU A 122 9.55 -15.79 15.09
C GLU A 122 10.50 -16.45 14.03
N ASN A 123 11.57 -15.79 13.56
CA ASN A 123 12.26 -16.13 12.30
C ASN A 123 13.79 -15.76 12.14
N THR A 124 14.79 -16.67 12.18
CA THR A 124 16.27 -16.54 12.40
C THR A 124 17.39 -17.05 11.36
N ASP A 125 17.35 -16.90 10.02
CA ASP A 125 18.34 -17.49 9.02
C ASP A 125 18.06 -17.22 7.51
N GLY A 126 17.19 -16.34 7.00
CA GLY A 126 16.94 -16.16 5.53
C GLY A 126 15.84 -16.95 4.74
N LYS A 127 16.25 -18.06 4.06
CA LYS A 127 15.78 -19.17 3.11
C LYS A 127 14.76 -20.41 3.39
N GLY A 128 13.44 -20.39 3.65
CA GLY A 128 12.53 -21.55 3.96
C GLY A 128 12.30 -22.25 5.38
N SER A 129 12.25 -21.63 6.59
CA SER A 129 11.84 -22.26 7.91
C SER A 129 11.20 -21.46 9.16
N PHE A 130 10.57 -22.06 10.21
CA PHE A 130 9.60 -21.50 11.25
C PHE A 130 9.94 -21.63 12.74
N ALA A 131 9.46 -20.70 13.58
CA ALA A 131 9.39 -20.85 15.04
C ALA A 131 8.10 -21.44 15.62
N PRO A 132 8.18 -22.08 16.80
CA PRO A 132 7.04 -22.21 17.69
C PRO A 132 6.52 -20.82 18.13
N SER A 133 5.43 -20.38 17.50
CA SER A 133 4.77 -19.08 17.68
C SER A 133 4.75 -18.51 19.12
N GLN A 134 5.10 -17.24 19.27
CA GLN A 134 4.99 -16.48 20.51
C GLN A 134 3.54 -16.00 20.72
N ARG A 135 3.14 -15.61 21.93
CA ARG A 135 1.77 -15.10 22.20
C ARG A 135 1.79 -13.82 23.00
N ILE A 136 1.27 -12.77 22.36
CA ILE A 136 1.29 -11.39 22.83
C ILE A 136 0.05 -11.14 23.70
N LEU A 137 0.25 -10.71 24.95
CA LEU A 137 -0.77 -10.77 25.98
C LEU A 137 -0.99 -9.43 26.70
N GLY A 138 -1.95 -8.66 26.17
CA GLY A 138 -2.53 -7.50 26.84
C GLY A 138 -3.25 -7.82 28.16
N PRO A 139 -3.74 -6.77 28.86
CA PRO A 139 -4.24 -6.88 30.22
C PRO A 139 -5.42 -7.86 30.35
N ASN A 140 -5.29 -8.78 31.30
CA ASN A 140 -6.16 -9.95 31.53
C ASN A 140 -5.97 -11.12 30.55
N ASN A 141 -4.82 -11.21 29.86
CA ASN A 141 -4.47 -12.25 28.90
C ASN A 141 -5.36 -12.22 27.64
N ASN A 142 -5.58 -11.03 27.10
CA ASN A 142 -6.29 -10.81 25.84
C ASN A 142 -5.59 -9.66 25.11
N ALA A 143 -5.35 -9.82 23.82
CA ALA A 143 -4.95 -8.75 22.90
C ALA A 143 -6.03 -8.61 21.81
N ASN A 144 -6.15 -7.42 21.23
CA ASN A 144 -6.99 -7.13 20.07
C ASN A 144 -6.24 -6.05 19.28
N PRO A 145 -5.16 -6.43 18.57
CA PRO A 145 -4.32 -5.47 17.84
C PRO A 145 -5.16 -4.74 16.79
N VAL A 146 -4.74 -3.53 16.44
CA VAL A 146 -5.37 -2.75 15.36
C VAL A 146 -4.39 -1.98 14.49
N ALA A 147 -3.11 -1.98 14.85
CA ALA A 147 -1.96 -1.87 13.95
C ALA A 147 -0.68 -2.24 14.74
N LEU A 148 0.43 -2.31 14.00
CA LEU A 148 1.77 -2.65 14.46
C LEU A 148 2.68 -1.47 14.10
N ALA A 149 2.99 -0.73 15.15
CA ALA A 149 2.73 0.69 15.15
C ALA A 149 3.17 1.29 16.49
N ASP A 150 3.68 2.52 16.47
CA ASP A 150 5.07 2.72 16.83
C ASP A 150 5.27 4.05 17.65
N LEU A 151 5.39 4.00 18.97
CA LEU A 151 4.80 4.94 19.93
C LEU A 151 5.72 5.66 20.96
N ASP A 152 6.93 5.19 21.32
CA ASP A 152 7.92 5.95 22.14
C ASP A 152 9.43 6.03 21.75
N ALA A 153 9.76 5.84 20.47
CA ALA A 153 10.98 6.09 19.72
C ALA A 153 12.34 5.54 20.21
N ASP A 154 12.38 4.23 20.45
CA ASP A 154 13.57 3.44 20.63
C ASP A 154 14.26 2.72 19.40
N GLY A 155 13.54 2.08 18.50
CA GLY A 155 13.76 1.33 17.24
C GLY A 155 13.35 -0.17 17.01
N ASP A 156 12.16 -0.77 17.37
CA ASP A 156 11.37 -2.07 17.25
C ASP A 156 9.78 -1.96 17.40
N MET A 157 8.93 -2.67 16.62
CA MET A 157 7.50 -2.33 16.32
C MET A 157 6.36 -2.70 17.33
N ASP A 158 5.74 -1.74 18.05
CA ASP A 158 4.71 -2.03 19.09
C ASP A 158 3.32 -2.44 18.60
N VAL A 159 2.51 -2.89 19.57
CA VAL A 159 1.12 -3.30 19.35
C VAL A 159 0.13 -2.31 19.98
N ILE A 160 -0.77 -1.71 19.18
CA ILE A 160 -1.96 -1.03 19.76
C ILE A 160 -3.10 -2.03 19.95
N SER A 161 -3.53 -2.25 21.20
CA SER A 161 -4.57 -3.23 21.57
C SER A 161 -5.85 -2.58 22.09
N VAL A 162 -6.99 -2.82 21.42
CA VAL A 162 -8.26 -2.16 21.72
C VAL A 162 -9.29 -3.12 22.34
N ILE A 163 -9.47 -3.12 23.65
CA ILE A 163 -10.37 -4.06 24.36
C ILE A 163 -11.33 -3.27 25.28
N ASN A 164 -12.38 -2.68 24.70
CA ASN A 164 -13.27 -1.71 25.36
C ASN A 164 -12.53 -0.46 25.93
N SER A 165 -11.26 -0.31 25.57
CA SER A 165 -10.23 0.55 26.17
C SER A 165 -9.00 0.39 25.27
N VAL A 166 -8.24 1.45 25.00
CA VAL A 166 -6.99 1.29 24.25
C VAL A 166 -5.82 1.15 25.20
N TYR A 167 -5.00 0.16 24.91
CA TYR A 167 -3.72 -0.08 25.52
C TYR A 167 -2.65 -0.02 24.45
N TRP A 168 -1.62 0.77 24.69
CA TRP A 168 -0.35 0.67 23.99
C TRP A 168 0.41 -0.51 24.60
N LEU A 169 0.84 -1.47 23.77
CA LEU A 169 1.61 -2.66 24.17
C LEU A 169 3.03 -2.61 23.61
N GLU A 170 3.82 -1.72 24.22
CA GLU A 170 5.24 -1.88 24.57
C GLU A 170 5.79 -3.34 24.43
N GLN A 171 6.89 -3.53 23.69
CA GLN A 171 7.81 -4.70 23.72
C GLN A 171 9.31 -4.31 24.03
N THR A 172 10.31 -5.22 24.15
CA THR A 172 11.36 -5.10 25.24
C THR A 172 12.83 -5.69 25.12
N GLY A 173 13.39 -6.40 26.16
CA GLY A 173 14.78 -6.95 26.42
C GLY A 173 15.12 -8.42 26.93
N ASP A 174 14.20 -9.42 27.16
CA ASP A 174 14.42 -10.91 26.93
C ASP A 174 13.23 -11.78 26.27
N GLN A 175 12.65 -11.39 25.10
CA GLN A 175 11.42 -11.78 24.29
C GLN A 175 9.88 -11.64 24.74
N SER A 176 9.23 -10.44 24.92
CA SER A 176 7.80 -10.23 25.40
C SER A 176 7.26 -8.76 25.63
N PHE A 177 6.16 -8.54 26.40
CA PHE A 177 5.27 -7.34 26.37
C PHE A 177 4.83 -6.72 27.72
N ARG A 178 4.63 -5.38 27.75
CA ARG A 178 3.97 -4.58 28.81
C ARG A 178 2.84 -3.75 28.18
N TRP A 179 2.00 -3.14 29.01
CA TRP A 179 0.83 -2.39 28.53
C TRP A 179 0.61 -1.11 29.32
N HIS A 180 0.31 -0.04 28.60
CA HIS A 180 -0.02 1.28 29.13
C HIS A 180 -1.47 1.64 28.79
N PRO A 181 -2.28 2.10 29.78
CA PRO A 181 -3.71 2.31 29.59
C PRO A 181 -4.04 3.74 29.12
N VAL A 182 -4.12 3.94 27.80
CA VAL A 182 -4.39 5.25 27.18
C VAL A 182 -5.83 5.71 27.42
N LYS A 183 -6.83 4.96 26.93
CA LYS A 183 -8.25 5.25 27.22
C LYS A 183 -8.89 4.07 27.95
N GLN A 184 -9.44 4.33 29.14
CA GLN A 184 -9.77 3.28 30.13
C GLN A 184 -11.24 2.82 30.13
N SER A 185 -12.05 3.24 29.15
CA SER A 185 -13.40 2.70 28.90
C SER A 185 -14.01 3.29 27.62
N GLY A 186 -14.90 2.54 26.96
CA GLY A 186 -15.77 3.07 25.91
C GLY A 186 -15.03 3.26 24.59
N VAL A 187 -14.48 2.17 24.06
CA VAL A 187 -13.78 2.11 22.77
C VAL A 187 -14.22 0.87 22.00
N HIS A 188 -14.41 1.02 20.70
CA HIS A 188 -14.80 -0.01 19.75
C HIS A 188 -13.62 -0.34 18.78
N GLY A 189 -12.79 0.64 18.40
CA GLY A 189 -11.54 0.41 17.66
C GLY A 189 -10.56 1.60 17.70
N ALA A 190 -9.45 1.49 16.97
CA ALA A 190 -8.45 2.53 16.71
C ALA A 190 -7.69 2.25 15.39
N LEU A 191 -7.03 3.23 14.77
CA LEU A 191 -5.89 3.14 13.80
C LEU A 191 -4.89 4.10 14.36
N VAL A 192 -3.63 3.74 14.36
CA VAL A 192 -2.57 4.73 14.44
C VAL A 192 -2.61 5.41 13.05
N ARG A 193 -2.66 6.74 12.91
CA ARG A 193 -2.73 7.55 11.65
C ARG A 193 -2.83 9.10 11.97
N ASP A 194 -2.15 10.11 11.35
CA ASP A 194 -1.76 11.50 11.82
C ASP A 194 -2.12 12.85 11.15
N PHE A 195 -2.67 13.82 11.87
CA PHE A 195 -3.69 14.69 11.27
C PHE A 195 -3.40 16.16 11.22
N ASP A 196 -2.51 16.58 12.08
CA ASP A 196 -2.23 18.00 12.22
C ASP A 196 -0.73 18.17 12.29
N GLY A 197 -0.10 17.42 11.38
CA GLY A 197 1.30 17.36 11.09
C GLY A 197 2.13 17.25 12.31
N ASP A 198 2.62 16.05 12.47
CA ASP A 198 3.94 15.92 12.96
C ASP A 198 4.57 14.79 12.18
N GLY A 199 3.97 13.61 12.14
CA GLY A 199 4.77 12.45 11.79
C GLY A 199 5.10 11.67 13.03
N ASP A 200 4.18 11.55 13.99
CA ASP A 200 4.24 10.62 15.11
C ASP A 200 2.90 9.86 15.45
N LEU A 201 2.96 8.57 15.81
CA LEU A 201 1.84 7.65 16.13
C LEU A 201 0.97 7.86 17.47
N ASP A 202 0.06 8.85 17.67
CA ASP A 202 -0.79 9.06 18.91
C ASP A 202 -1.84 7.94 19.33
N ILE A 203 -3.05 8.23 19.95
CA ILE A 203 -4.24 7.34 20.04
C ILE A 203 -5.65 7.81 19.52
N ALA A 204 -6.22 7.05 18.56
CA ALA A 204 -7.63 7.01 18.08
C ALA A 204 -8.51 6.06 18.90
N THR A 205 -9.79 6.33 19.13
CA THR A 205 -10.61 5.47 20.03
C THR A 205 -12.15 5.48 19.85
N TRP A 206 -12.72 5.25 18.66
CA TRP A 206 -14.18 5.40 18.43
C TRP A 206 -15.07 4.66 19.44
N ASN A 207 -16.26 5.21 19.70
CA ASN A 207 -17.33 4.47 20.40
C ASN A 207 -18.55 4.29 19.49
N GLU A 208 -19.11 3.09 19.53
CA GLU A 208 -20.39 2.73 18.89
C GLU A 208 -21.48 3.78 19.21
N ALA A 209 -22.19 4.24 18.19
CA ALA A 209 -23.33 5.14 18.37
C ALA A 209 -24.54 4.36 18.89
N THR A 210 -25.25 4.89 19.89
CA THR A 210 -26.40 4.20 20.47
C THR A 210 -27.70 4.98 20.29
N TRP A 211 -28.83 4.29 20.48
CA TRP A 211 -30.17 4.88 20.49
C TRP A 211 -30.40 5.96 21.57
N GLU A 212 -29.46 6.16 22.52
CA GLU A 212 -29.58 7.13 23.62
C GLU A 212 -28.38 8.13 23.70
N GLU A 213 -27.24 7.82 23.09
CA GLU A 213 -25.99 8.60 23.10
C GLU A 213 -25.35 8.54 21.71
N SER A 214 -25.00 9.70 21.12
CA SER A 214 -24.31 9.76 19.82
C SER A 214 -23.04 8.93 19.83
N GLY A 215 -22.62 8.49 18.64
CA GLY A 215 -21.22 8.15 18.47
C GLY A 215 -20.41 9.42 18.74
N ARG A 216 -19.47 9.34 19.68
CA ARG A 216 -18.50 10.41 19.90
C ARG A 216 -17.23 10.01 19.18
N ILE A 217 -16.58 11.05 18.73
CA ILE A 217 -15.28 11.11 18.13
C ILE A 217 -14.42 12.02 19.03
N SER A 218 -13.11 11.80 19.16
CA SER A 218 -12.11 12.59 19.92
C SER A 218 -10.71 12.10 19.51
N ILE A 219 -9.61 12.50 20.13
CA ILE A 219 -8.34 11.74 20.14
C ILE A 219 -7.46 12.08 21.34
N PHE A 220 -6.46 11.22 21.57
CA PHE A 220 -5.37 11.32 22.52
C PHE A 220 -4.06 11.63 21.81
N THR A 221 -3.36 12.68 22.23
CA THR A 221 -2.06 13.16 21.71
C THR A 221 -0.90 12.68 22.57
N ASN A 222 0.06 11.91 22.06
CA ASN A 222 1.24 11.46 22.82
C ASN A 222 2.45 12.31 22.53
N SER A 223 2.95 13.12 23.45
CA SER A 223 4.04 14.03 23.13
C SER A 223 5.42 13.36 22.90
N GLY A 224 5.60 12.65 21.79
CA GLY A 224 6.87 12.11 21.29
C GLY A 224 7.63 11.31 22.33
N PHE A 225 6.95 10.60 23.26
CA PHE A 225 7.51 9.82 24.39
C PHE A 225 6.41 8.99 25.14
N GLY A 226 5.48 8.34 24.44
CA GLY A 226 4.42 7.48 25.01
C GLY A 226 3.30 8.21 25.79
N GLU A 227 3.35 9.54 25.91
CA GLU A 227 2.52 10.32 26.86
C GLU A 227 1.14 10.76 26.30
N PHE A 228 0.30 9.81 25.88
CA PHE A 228 -1.03 10.05 25.26
C PHE A 228 -2.04 10.88 26.11
N ALA A 229 -2.68 11.90 25.53
CA ALA A 229 -3.49 12.92 26.22
C ALA A 229 -4.73 13.41 25.42
N GLU A 230 -5.95 13.29 25.94
CA GLU A 230 -7.18 13.63 25.19
C GLU A 230 -7.31 15.12 24.81
N ARG A 231 -7.45 15.45 23.50
CA ARG A 231 -7.69 16.83 23.01
C ARG A 231 -9.14 17.26 23.29
N ASP A 232 -9.27 18.39 23.98
CA ASP A 232 -10.54 18.95 24.47
C ASP A 232 -11.29 19.68 23.31
N GLY A 233 -12.08 18.93 22.52
CA GLY A 233 -13.03 19.51 21.56
C GLY A 233 -12.61 19.53 20.08
N SER A 234 -11.75 18.61 19.65
CA SER A 234 -11.79 18.10 18.26
C SER A 234 -13.09 17.32 17.99
N ASP A 235 -13.74 16.83 19.07
CA ASP A 235 -14.91 15.96 19.05
C ASP A 235 -15.95 16.24 17.96
N ILE A 236 -16.08 15.30 17.04
CA ILE A 236 -17.34 15.12 16.32
C ILE A 236 -18.34 14.36 17.21
N GLU A 237 -19.54 14.89 17.32
CA GLU A 237 -20.71 14.14 17.78
C GLU A 237 -21.52 13.76 16.54
N TRP A 238 -21.17 12.64 15.88
CA TRP A 238 -21.87 12.28 14.65
C TRP A 238 -23.33 11.97 15.00
N PRO A 239 -24.30 12.64 14.36
CA PRO A 239 -25.69 12.52 14.75
C PRO A 239 -26.19 11.12 14.39
N ALA A 240 -26.93 10.46 15.28
CA ALA A 240 -27.64 9.24 14.94
C ALA A 240 -28.77 9.54 13.93
N ILE A 241 -28.45 9.55 12.62
CA ILE A 241 -29.36 9.97 11.55
C ILE A 241 -30.62 9.07 11.55
N ASP A 242 -31.78 9.71 11.64
CA ASP A 242 -33.12 9.15 11.91
C ASP A 242 -33.17 8.06 13.03
N GLY A 243 -32.18 8.05 13.92
CA GLY A 243 -32.03 7.12 15.04
C GLY A 243 -31.40 5.76 14.71
N ARG A 244 -30.59 5.64 13.65
CA ARG A 244 -29.85 4.40 13.34
C ARG A 244 -28.58 4.24 14.19
N VAL A 245 -28.11 3.00 14.32
CA VAL A 245 -26.86 2.65 15.02
C VAL A 245 -25.74 2.50 14.00
N TYR A 246 -24.64 3.19 14.27
CA TYR A 246 -23.45 3.24 13.46
C TYR A 246 -22.38 2.34 14.11
N ASN A 247 -21.84 1.38 13.36
CA ASN A 247 -20.88 0.43 13.92
C ASN A 247 -19.44 0.98 13.95
N GLY A 248 -19.04 1.76 12.96
CA GLY A 248 -17.72 2.39 12.90
C GLY A 248 -16.57 1.39 12.67
N ARG A 249 -15.88 1.57 11.55
CA ARG A 249 -14.65 0.91 11.08
C ARG A 249 -14.07 2.10 10.27
N ILE A 250 -12.87 2.69 10.51
CA ILE A 250 -12.65 4.16 10.17
C ILE A 250 -11.54 4.63 9.18
N PHE A 251 -11.78 5.38 8.09
CA PHE A 251 -10.71 5.85 7.17
C PHE A 251 -10.10 7.21 7.47
N ALA A 252 -9.00 7.36 6.74
CA ALA A 252 -7.94 8.30 6.64
C ALA A 252 -7.50 8.45 5.14
N VAL A 253 -7.90 9.43 4.30
CA VAL A 253 -7.47 9.49 2.84
C VAL A 253 -7.32 10.89 2.19
N ASP A 254 -7.23 11.02 0.84
CA ASP A 254 -7.02 12.15 -0.10
C ASP A 254 -7.90 12.11 -1.40
N VAL A 255 -8.34 13.27 -1.93
CA VAL A 255 -9.07 13.55 -3.22
C VAL A 255 -9.06 15.01 -3.67
N ASP A 256 -8.92 15.98 -2.78
CA ASP A 256 -8.82 17.41 -3.15
C ASP A 256 -7.33 17.85 -3.36
N GLY A 257 -6.35 16.99 -2.99
CA GLY A 257 -4.87 17.01 -3.09
C GLY A 257 -3.98 17.99 -2.26
N ASP A 258 -4.48 19.08 -1.65
CA ASP A 258 -3.77 20.03 -0.72
C ASP A 258 -3.74 19.76 0.84
N HIS A 259 -2.77 19.06 1.42
CA HIS A 259 -2.84 17.94 2.41
C HIS A 259 -3.12 18.05 4.06
N ASP A 260 -4.18 17.44 4.77
CA ASP A 260 -4.40 16.90 6.29
C ASP A 260 -4.74 15.32 7.04
N LEU A 261 -5.13 13.92 6.78
CA LEU A 261 -5.83 12.77 5.81
C LEU A 261 -7.21 12.12 6.14
N ASP A 262 -8.28 12.46 5.37
CA ASP A 262 -9.77 12.29 5.42
C ASP A 262 -10.47 11.44 6.50
N LEU A 263 -11.67 11.81 6.95
CA LEU A 263 -12.23 11.50 8.30
C LEU A 263 -13.46 10.57 8.50
N ALA A 264 -13.33 9.23 8.41
CA ALA A 264 -14.51 8.41 8.13
C ALA A 264 -15.26 7.55 9.20
N VAL A 265 -16.60 7.70 9.31
CA VAL A 265 -17.43 7.48 10.53
C VAL A 265 -18.50 6.33 10.51
N VAL A 266 -18.23 5.06 10.21
CA VAL A 266 -19.33 4.26 9.56
C VAL A 266 -20.64 3.81 10.24
N GLY A 267 -21.70 3.61 9.45
CA GLY A 267 -23.11 3.55 9.87
C GLY A 267 -23.88 2.21 9.86
N ARG A 268 -25.03 2.22 9.17
CA ARG A 268 -25.89 1.08 8.79
C ARG A 268 -26.62 1.16 7.42
N ASP A 269 -26.70 2.30 6.70
CA ASP A 269 -27.27 2.40 5.35
C ASP A 269 -26.71 3.54 4.41
N GLU A 270 -25.73 4.38 4.78
CA GLU A 270 -25.19 5.50 3.96
C GLU A 270 -23.80 5.99 4.39
N THR A 271 -23.00 6.48 3.44
CA THR A 271 -21.68 7.08 3.73
C THR A 271 -21.72 8.60 3.76
N ALA A 272 -20.64 9.23 4.20
CA ALA A 272 -20.54 10.68 4.08
C ALA A 272 -19.10 11.18 3.86
N LEU A 273 -18.95 12.50 3.72
CA LEU A 273 -17.72 13.27 3.57
C LEU A 273 -17.76 14.52 4.53
N TYR A 274 -16.71 14.94 5.26
CA TYR A 274 -16.58 16.05 6.27
C TYR A 274 -15.88 17.41 5.88
N GLU A 275 -15.12 17.72 4.83
CA GLU A 275 -14.45 19.09 4.70
C GLU A 275 -13.55 19.48 5.94
N ASN A 276 -12.23 19.16 5.98
CA ASN A 276 -11.35 19.68 7.06
C ASN A 276 -10.68 20.97 6.59
N VAL A 277 -10.21 21.81 7.53
CA VAL A 277 -9.93 23.21 7.20
C VAL A 277 -8.82 23.84 8.05
N GLY A 278 -7.61 23.93 7.49
CA GLY A 278 -6.34 24.29 8.14
C GLY A 278 -6.05 23.40 9.35
N GLY A 279 -5.46 22.23 9.13
CA GLY A 279 -6.01 20.97 9.59
C GLY A 279 -5.85 20.54 11.02
N HIS A 280 -5.72 21.51 11.93
CA HIS A 280 -5.67 21.37 13.37
C HIS A 280 -6.94 20.68 13.94
N ASN A 281 -7.30 19.46 13.55
CA ASN A 281 -8.48 18.65 13.88
C ASN A 281 -9.84 19.34 13.76
N ARG A 282 -10.33 19.55 12.52
CA ARG A 282 -11.20 20.72 12.23
C ARG A 282 -12.27 20.60 11.12
N PHE A 283 -13.20 19.67 11.34
CA PHE A 283 -14.15 19.03 10.40
C PHE A 283 -15.51 19.76 10.11
N GLU A 284 -16.04 19.77 8.88
CA GLU A 284 -17.23 20.53 8.35
C GLU A 284 -18.33 19.93 7.35
N PHE A 285 -18.66 18.63 7.21
CA PHE A 285 -19.58 18.00 6.19
C PHE A 285 -19.40 18.48 4.71
N MET A 286 -18.73 17.66 3.89
CA MET A 286 -18.76 17.67 2.41
C MET A 286 -20.01 16.94 1.81
N SER A 287 -20.06 15.59 1.83
CA SER A 287 -20.81 14.77 0.85
C SER A 287 -21.50 13.52 1.44
N THR A 288 -22.30 12.78 0.65
CA THR A 288 -22.90 11.47 1.01
C THR A 288 -23.16 10.63 -0.23
N PHE A 289 -22.77 9.36 -0.17
CA PHE A 289 -22.82 8.41 -1.28
C PHE A 289 -23.77 7.25 -0.95
N ALA A 290 -24.37 6.67 -1.99
CA ALA A 290 -25.60 5.90 -1.90
C ALA A 290 -25.40 4.38 -2.03
N ALA A 291 -24.39 3.88 -1.34
CA ALA A 291 -23.98 2.49 -1.33
C ALA A 291 -23.90 2.03 0.14
N GLU A 292 -24.16 0.74 0.40
CA GLU A 292 -24.46 0.22 1.74
C GLU A 292 -23.39 -0.74 2.22
N ASN A 293 -22.59 -0.33 3.23
CA ASN A 293 -21.68 -1.16 4.06
C ASN A 293 -20.25 -1.21 3.47
N VAL A 294 -19.07 -1.31 4.18
CA VAL A 294 -17.64 -1.42 3.68
C VAL A 294 -16.39 -1.45 4.59
N SER A 295 -15.27 -1.84 3.97
CA SER A 295 -13.89 -1.67 4.37
C SER A 295 -12.81 -1.61 3.23
N SER A 296 -12.89 -0.70 2.22
CA SER A 296 -11.83 0.12 1.49
C SER A 296 -12.25 0.96 0.26
N LEU A 297 -11.43 1.99 -0.12
CA LEU A 297 -11.18 2.93 -1.31
C LEU A 297 -9.66 2.89 -1.51
N PHE A 298 -9.15 3.73 -2.43
CA PHE A 298 -7.78 3.84 -2.81
C PHE A 298 -7.51 5.11 -3.69
N PRO A 299 -6.68 5.08 -4.78
CA PRO A 299 -6.69 6.14 -5.84
C PRO A 299 -6.40 5.90 -7.36
N LEU A 300 -7.29 6.23 -8.36
CA LEU A 300 -7.02 6.33 -9.86
C LEU A 300 -8.21 6.79 -10.82
N ASP A 301 -8.13 6.78 -12.18
CA ASP A 301 -9.15 7.24 -13.23
C ASP A 301 -9.37 6.39 -14.55
N VAL A 302 -10.52 5.71 -14.76
CA VAL A 302 -10.88 4.72 -15.83
C VAL A 302 -10.53 5.33 -17.13
N ASP A 303 -11.08 6.54 -17.21
CA ASP A 303 -11.54 7.10 -18.44
C ASP A 303 -10.60 8.20 -18.89
N ARG A 304 -9.42 8.18 -18.27
CA ARG A 304 -8.14 8.57 -18.86
C ARG A 304 -8.15 10.05 -19.15
N ASP A 305 -8.70 10.80 -18.22
CA ASP A 305 -9.02 12.21 -18.35
C ASP A 305 -8.44 13.14 -17.30
N GLY A 306 -7.73 12.63 -16.29
CA GLY A 306 -6.98 13.46 -15.32
C GLY A 306 -7.87 14.36 -14.46
N ASP A 307 -9.20 14.20 -14.62
CA ASP A 307 -10.33 14.41 -13.63
C ASP A 307 -10.04 12.99 -12.90
N LEU A 308 -9.83 12.83 -11.56
CA LEU A 308 -9.11 11.68 -10.89
C LEU A 308 -9.73 10.66 -9.79
N ASP A 309 -10.72 9.72 -9.94
CA ASP A 309 -11.55 9.13 -8.83
C ASP A 309 -11.90 7.63 -8.54
N LEU A 310 -12.43 7.47 -7.34
CA LEU A 310 -13.11 6.43 -6.60
C LEU A 310 -13.49 5.02 -7.23
N LEU A 311 -13.13 3.89 -6.58
CA LEU A 311 -13.34 2.39 -6.75
C LEU A 311 -14.31 1.57 -5.76
N MET A 312 -15.55 1.98 -5.38
CA MET A 312 -16.51 1.35 -4.41
C MET A 312 -16.59 -0.17 -4.29
N ASP A 313 -15.89 -0.75 -3.32
CA ASP A 313 -15.96 -2.06 -2.66
C ASP A 313 -17.33 -2.72 -2.32
N ALA A 314 -18.39 -2.52 -3.13
CA ALA A 314 -19.88 -2.66 -3.06
C ALA A 314 -20.75 -3.95 -3.32
N GLY A 315 -20.62 -5.10 -2.64
CA GLY A 315 -21.67 -6.16 -2.68
C GLY A 315 -21.29 -7.56 -3.17
N TYR A 316 -21.49 -7.78 -4.47
CA TYR A 316 -20.90 -8.85 -5.27
C TYR A 316 -20.78 -8.28 -6.71
N GLU A 317 -20.44 -6.97 -6.81
CA GLU A 317 -21.12 -5.97 -7.67
C GLU A 317 -20.33 -4.69 -8.09
N PHE A 318 -19.04 -4.53 -7.78
CA PHE A 318 -18.03 -3.56 -8.29
C PHE A 318 -18.60 -2.17 -8.70
N VAL A 319 -19.42 -1.54 -7.83
CA VAL A 319 -20.40 -0.44 -8.13
C VAL A 319 -19.73 0.89 -8.40
N TRP A 320 -19.87 1.60 -9.54
CA TRP A 320 -19.08 2.80 -9.89
C TRP A 320 -19.67 4.24 -9.70
N TYR A 321 -18.88 5.22 -9.17
CA TYR A 321 -18.95 6.70 -9.15
C TYR A 321 -17.71 7.34 -9.79
N ARG A 322 -17.98 8.18 -10.80
CA ARG A 322 -17.09 9.21 -11.35
C ARG A 322 -17.28 10.52 -10.57
N ASN A 323 -16.53 11.55 -10.92
CA ASN A 323 -16.56 12.91 -10.38
C ASN A 323 -16.20 13.91 -11.54
N SER A 324 -16.39 15.23 -11.41
CA SER A 324 -16.66 16.06 -12.61
C SER A 324 -16.17 17.51 -12.77
N ASP A 325 -15.50 18.20 -11.81
CA ASP A 325 -15.21 19.65 -11.96
C ASP A 325 -14.24 20.46 -11.06
N GLY A 326 -14.22 20.31 -9.73
CA GLY A 326 -13.43 21.12 -8.77
C GLY A 326 -14.22 21.76 -7.62
N ASN A 327 -14.90 20.95 -6.80
CA ASN A 327 -15.76 21.22 -5.62
C ASN A 327 -15.96 19.97 -4.67
N GLY A 328 -15.15 18.89 -4.74
CA GLY A 328 -15.37 17.54 -4.13
C GLY A 328 -16.63 16.75 -4.59
N THR A 329 -16.82 16.50 -5.91
CA THR A 329 -18.15 16.32 -6.57
C THR A 329 -18.40 15.05 -7.42
N TYR A 330 -19.01 14.05 -6.80
CA TYR A 330 -19.22 12.70 -7.36
C TYR A 330 -20.56 12.46 -8.11
N GLU A 331 -20.54 11.76 -9.25
CA GLU A 331 -21.68 11.16 -9.97
C GLU A 331 -21.49 9.67 -10.39
N PRO A 332 -22.47 8.76 -10.21
CA PRO A 332 -22.34 7.32 -10.54
C PRO A 332 -21.86 6.96 -11.97
N GLY A 333 -20.73 6.27 -12.09
CA GLY A 333 -20.14 5.76 -13.35
C GLY A 333 -20.57 4.34 -13.78
N GLY A 334 -20.72 3.33 -12.89
CA GLY A 334 -20.88 1.92 -13.33
C GLY A 334 -21.32 0.89 -12.27
N SER A 335 -21.07 -0.41 -12.52
CA SER A 335 -21.03 -1.54 -11.56
C SER A 335 -20.57 -2.87 -12.23
N ILE A 336 -19.78 -3.75 -11.57
CA ILE A 336 -19.31 -5.06 -12.12
C ILE A 336 -19.69 -6.25 -11.19
N ASP A 337 -20.58 -7.15 -11.64
CA ASP A 337 -21.03 -8.31 -10.85
C ASP A 337 -19.93 -9.38 -10.75
N SER A 338 -19.04 -9.27 -9.75
CA SER A 338 -18.00 -10.27 -9.46
C SER A 338 -18.65 -11.66 -9.37
N GLY A 339 -19.74 -11.76 -8.61
CA GLY A 339 -20.46 -13.00 -8.33
C GLY A 339 -19.86 -13.83 -7.19
N PHE A 340 -18.92 -13.26 -6.42
CA PHE A 340 -18.12 -13.93 -5.39
C PHE A 340 -17.73 -12.97 -4.25
N ASP A 341 -17.47 -13.48 -3.03
CA ASP A 341 -17.30 -12.66 -1.80
C ASP A 341 -15.99 -11.85 -1.82
N VAL A 342 -15.87 -10.74 -1.04
CA VAL A 342 -14.80 -9.71 -1.23
C VAL A 342 -13.83 -9.41 0.03
N ASN A 343 -12.50 -9.04 -0.09
CA ASN A 343 -11.37 -9.01 0.94
C ASN A 343 -9.83 -8.76 0.58
N SER A 344 -9.19 -8.96 -0.60
CA SER A 344 -7.71 -9.20 -0.83
C SER A 344 -6.99 -8.88 -2.21
N ILE A 345 -5.98 -7.98 -2.38
CA ILE A 345 -5.08 -7.60 -3.59
C ILE A 345 -3.83 -6.74 -3.21
N GLN A 346 -2.79 -6.48 -4.08
CA GLN A 346 -1.98 -5.24 -4.50
C GLN A 346 -1.48 -5.39 -6.03
N ALA A 347 -0.79 -4.52 -6.84
CA ALA A 347 -1.11 -4.39 -8.33
C ALA A 347 -0.04 -4.04 -9.51
N GLY A 348 -0.33 -3.40 -10.71
CA GLY A 348 0.47 -3.28 -12.04
C GLY A 348 -0.16 -3.33 -13.54
N ASP A 349 0.56 -3.56 -14.68
CA ASP A 349 0.19 -4.07 -16.09
C ASP A 349 1.11 -5.21 -16.68
N ILE A 350 0.66 -6.47 -16.60
CA ILE A 350 1.18 -7.78 -17.07
C ILE A 350 1.15 -8.00 -18.62
N ASP A 351 0.62 -7.05 -19.40
CA ASP A 351 0.33 -7.14 -20.85
C ASP A 351 1.00 -6.01 -21.66
N SER A 352 1.56 -4.99 -20.97
CA SER A 352 2.16 -3.76 -21.51
C SER A 352 1.30 -3.14 -22.63
N ASP A 353 -0.02 -3.11 -22.37
CA ASP A 353 -1.03 -2.39 -23.14
C ASP A 353 -0.95 -0.89 -22.80
N GLY A 354 -0.34 -0.57 -21.65
CA GLY A 354 -0.18 0.75 -21.08
C GLY A 354 -1.46 1.19 -20.40
N ASP A 355 -2.31 0.29 -19.92
CA ASP A 355 -3.45 0.76 -19.16
C ASP A 355 -3.57 -0.02 -17.83
N SER A 356 -3.56 0.63 -16.66
CA SER A 356 -3.80 -0.03 -15.36
C SER A 356 -4.79 -1.15 -15.30
N ASP A 357 -4.28 -2.31 -14.96
CA ASP A 357 -5.06 -3.50 -14.89
C ASP A 357 -5.88 -3.66 -13.60
N LEU A 358 -6.39 -4.86 -13.33
CA LEU A 358 -7.01 -5.36 -12.14
C LEU A 358 -6.98 -6.92 -12.27
N VAL A 359 -5.97 -7.60 -11.75
CA VAL A 359 -6.08 -8.99 -11.24
C VAL A 359 -7.49 -9.18 -10.59
N VAL A 360 -8.28 -10.26 -10.69
CA VAL A 360 -9.52 -10.31 -9.85
C VAL A 360 -10.12 -11.72 -9.54
N GLY A 361 -9.75 -12.32 -8.40
CA GLY A 361 -10.03 -13.67 -7.80
C GLY A 361 -11.15 -14.01 -6.85
N ALA A 362 -12.30 -13.46 -7.14
CA ALA A 362 -13.63 -13.85 -6.74
C ALA A 362 -13.80 -15.13 -5.84
N ALA A 363 -13.88 -15.05 -4.50
CA ALA A 363 -14.05 -16.27 -3.67
C ALA A 363 -15.44 -16.93 -3.70
N SER A 364 -15.44 -18.25 -3.94
CA SER A 364 -16.64 -19.08 -4.08
C SER A 364 -17.30 -19.41 -2.73
N CYS A 365 -18.03 -18.46 -2.17
CA CYS A 365 -18.93 -18.65 -1.02
C CYS A 365 -20.17 -19.51 -1.34
N ASP A 366 -20.22 -20.76 -0.84
CA ASP A 366 -21.41 -21.62 -0.91
C ASP A 366 -21.87 -22.05 0.50
N LEU A 367 -22.87 -21.32 1.03
CA LEU A 367 -23.52 -21.54 2.33
C LEU A 367 -22.60 -21.40 3.57
N GLY A 368 -21.56 -20.57 3.50
CA GLY A 368 -20.60 -20.35 4.59
C GLY A 368 -19.50 -21.42 4.67
N ASN A 369 -19.34 -22.23 3.62
CA ASN A 369 -18.03 -22.73 3.21
C ASN A 369 -17.67 -21.93 1.97
N CYS A 370 -16.69 -21.04 2.12
CA CYS A 370 -16.20 -20.23 1.04
C CYS A 370 -14.87 -20.80 0.57
N VAL A 371 -14.63 -20.72 -0.73
CA VAL A 371 -13.60 -21.48 -1.46
C VAL A 371 -12.87 -20.46 -2.32
N TRP A 372 -11.70 -20.08 -1.86
CA TRP A 372 -10.92 -18.90 -2.22
C TRP A 372 -9.98 -19.36 -3.35
N ASN A 373 -10.67 -19.80 -4.40
CA ASN A 373 -10.36 -20.63 -5.57
C ASN A 373 -9.53 -20.06 -6.72
N PHE A 374 -9.14 -18.79 -6.70
CA PHE A 374 -9.02 -18.03 -7.94
C PHE A 374 -8.10 -16.84 -7.78
N VAL A 375 -7.40 -16.43 -8.84
CA VAL A 375 -7.40 -15.01 -9.21
C VAL A 375 -7.68 -14.76 -10.71
N ASN A 376 -8.38 -13.70 -11.17
CA ASN A 376 -9.05 -13.66 -12.51
C ASN A 376 -9.18 -12.29 -13.28
N TRP A 377 -9.02 -12.24 -14.63
CA TRP A 377 -8.79 -11.10 -15.57
C TRP A 377 -9.95 -10.58 -16.32
N TYR A 378 -10.25 -9.31 -16.09
CA TYR A 378 -11.26 -8.58 -16.80
C TYR A 378 -10.80 -7.31 -17.57
N GLU A 379 -9.60 -7.18 -18.15
CA GLU A 379 -9.18 -6.30 -19.28
C GLU A 379 -10.04 -5.01 -19.49
N ASN A 380 -9.71 -3.87 -18.86
CA ASN A 380 -10.56 -2.66 -18.76
C ASN A 380 -10.67 -1.76 -20.00
N THR A 381 -10.04 -2.12 -21.11
CA THR A 381 -10.22 -1.51 -22.46
C THR A 381 -10.47 0.02 -22.52
N GLY A 382 -9.80 0.79 -21.65
CA GLY A 382 -9.76 2.25 -21.56
C GLY A 382 -11.08 3.01 -21.72
N SER A 383 -12.20 2.58 -21.09
CA SER A 383 -13.51 3.24 -21.31
C SER A 383 -14.68 2.92 -20.33
N VAL A 384 -15.78 3.70 -20.35
CA VAL A 384 -17.09 3.66 -19.59
C VAL A 384 -17.63 2.43 -18.81
N GLN A 385 -17.26 1.22 -19.13
CA GLN A 385 -17.83 -0.05 -18.63
C GLN A 385 -16.64 -1.01 -18.69
N PRO A 386 -15.60 -0.67 -17.93
CA PRO A 386 -14.25 -0.68 -18.45
C PRO A 386 -13.79 -2.12 -18.56
N PHE A 387 -13.77 -2.69 -17.37
CA PHE A 387 -13.74 -4.06 -16.95
C PHE A 387 -14.65 -4.99 -17.79
N SER A 388 -14.02 -5.92 -18.51
CA SER A 388 -14.47 -7.02 -19.35
C SER A 388 -15.04 -8.25 -18.58
N GLU A 389 -14.51 -9.49 -18.72
CA GLU A 389 -14.97 -10.68 -17.96
C GLU A 389 -13.82 -11.71 -17.61
N PRO A 390 -13.70 -12.18 -16.34
CA PRO A 390 -12.55 -12.91 -15.74
C PRO A 390 -11.95 -14.14 -16.47
N VAL A 391 -10.60 -14.26 -16.61
CA VAL A 391 -9.89 -15.38 -17.32
C VAL A 391 -9.37 -16.55 -16.45
N ASN A 392 -9.10 -16.33 -15.16
CA ASN A 392 -8.41 -17.12 -14.13
C ASN A 392 -6.88 -17.46 -14.39
N LEU A 393 -5.90 -16.83 -13.69
CA LEU A 393 -4.43 -16.87 -14.01
C LEU A 393 -3.65 -18.09 -13.60
N LEU A 394 -4.19 -18.77 -12.56
CA LEU A 394 -4.69 -21.44 -11.67
C LEU A 394 -4.76 -22.72 -12.63
N PRO A 395 -3.70 -23.53 -12.84
CA PRO A 395 -3.96 -24.84 -13.39
C PRO A 395 -4.75 -25.54 -12.27
N PRO A 396 -6.03 -25.97 -12.47
CA PRO A 396 -6.91 -26.39 -11.36
C PRO A 396 -6.55 -27.77 -10.76
N SER A 397 -5.28 -28.12 -10.89
CA SER A 397 -4.52 -29.24 -10.34
C SER A 397 -3.85 -28.93 -9.00
N ILE A 398 -3.66 -27.66 -8.63
CA ILE A 398 -3.02 -27.29 -7.37
C ILE A 398 -4.08 -27.17 -6.27
N GLY A 399 -3.66 -27.17 -5.01
CA GLY A 399 -4.54 -26.98 -3.86
C GLY A 399 -4.05 -25.84 -2.99
N TYR A 400 -4.96 -25.24 -2.21
CA TYR A 400 -4.75 -24.20 -1.20
C TYR A 400 -3.59 -23.22 -1.58
N ILE A 401 -3.86 -22.15 -2.38
CA ILE A 401 -2.92 -21.12 -2.90
C ILE A 401 -3.08 -19.73 -2.22
N ASP A 402 -2.99 -19.72 -0.91
CA ASP A 402 -3.32 -18.62 0.02
C ASP A 402 -2.85 -17.17 -0.19
N SER A 403 -3.44 -16.32 0.67
CA SER A 403 -3.20 -14.90 0.81
C SER A 403 -3.61 -14.43 2.30
N ARG A 404 -3.21 -13.31 2.99
CA ARG A 404 -3.99 -12.70 4.18
C ARG A 404 -3.93 -11.20 4.76
N THR A 405 -3.29 -10.11 4.25
CA THR A 405 -3.64 -8.62 4.43
C THR A 405 -3.60 -7.52 3.24
N GLY A 406 -2.78 -7.55 2.15
CA GLY A 406 -2.99 -7.01 0.73
C GLY A 406 -1.86 -7.19 -0.43
N PRO A 407 -1.96 -8.04 -1.55
CA PRO A 407 -1.08 -8.56 -2.75
C PRO A 407 -0.49 -8.06 -4.18
N GLN A 408 0.82 -7.71 -4.34
CA GLN A 408 1.66 -7.04 -5.41
C GLN A 408 1.76 -7.52 -6.88
N ALA A 409 2.47 -6.72 -7.70
CA ALA A 409 3.54 -7.08 -8.65
C ALA A 409 4.75 -6.13 -8.67
N ILE A 410 5.67 -6.32 -9.64
CA ILE A 410 6.98 -5.65 -9.82
C ILE A 410 7.78 -6.21 -11.02
N ASP A 411 8.71 -5.42 -11.54
CA ASP A 411 9.82 -5.83 -12.42
C ASP A 411 10.95 -6.55 -11.59
N MET A 412 11.05 -7.89 -11.65
CA MET A 412 11.95 -8.76 -10.82
C MET A 412 13.11 -9.72 -11.41
N ASP A 413 12.93 -10.70 -12.34
CA ASP A 413 13.97 -11.54 -13.07
C ASP A 413 14.84 -10.90 -14.20
N ALA A 414 14.72 -9.58 -14.39
CA ALA A 414 15.32 -8.68 -15.39
C ALA A 414 14.84 -8.73 -16.87
N ASP A 415 13.52 -8.78 -17.18
CA ASP A 415 13.01 -8.63 -18.57
C ASP A 415 11.98 -7.55 -19.01
N GLY A 416 11.35 -6.72 -18.15
CA GLY A 416 10.68 -5.44 -18.54
C GLY A 416 9.28 -5.60 -19.16
N ASP A 417 8.34 -6.00 -18.32
CA ASP A 417 7.18 -6.91 -18.54
C ASP A 417 6.83 -7.34 -17.07
N LEU A 418 5.59 -7.36 -16.48
CA LEU A 418 5.26 -7.16 -14.99
C LEU A 418 4.69 -8.25 -13.98
N ASP A 419 5.31 -8.58 -12.81
CA ASP A 419 5.17 -9.86 -12.09
C ASP A 419 4.47 -9.82 -10.75
N VAL A 420 3.33 -10.48 -10.69
CA VAL A 420 2.42 -10.47 -9.54
C VAL A 420 2.99 -11.19 -8.32
N PHE A 421 2.36 -11.17 -7.16
CA PHE A 421 2.93 -11.76 -5.96
C PHE A 421 1.90 -12.66 -5.24
N VAL A 422 2.25 -13.83 -4.66
CA VAL A 422 1.38 -14.50 -3.65
C VAL A 422 2.05 -15.26 -2.46
N SER A 423 2.73 -14.75 -1.42
CA SER A 423 2.91 -15.54 -0.17
C SER A 423 3.96 -15.24 0.93
N ARG A 424 4.67 -16.32 1.20
CA ARG A 424 6.14 -16.72 1.42
C ARG A 424 7.42 -19.19 -0.45
N GLU A 425 6.86 -19.73 -1.59
CA GLU A 425 6.88 -21.15 -1.94
C GLU A 425 6.49 -21.48 -3.41
N SER A 426 5.99 -20.55 -4.26
CA SER A 426 5.41 -20.76 -5.62
C SER A 426 5.29 -19.61 -6.75
N TRP A 427 6.11 -19.65 -7.85
CA TRP A 427 6.30 -18.59 -8.91
C TRP A 427 6.47 -19.01 -10.41
N LEU A 428 6.29 -18.22 -11.52
CA LEU A 428 6.69 -16.84 -12.00
C LEU A 428 6.63 -16.61 -13.58
N LYS A 429 7.24 -17.38 -14.51
CA LYS A 429 7.23 -17.00 -15.99
C LYS A 429 5.87 -16.81 -16.76
N ASN A 430 5.29 -15.58 -16.78
CA ASN A 430 4.45 -14.96 -17.84
C ASN A 430 5.33 -14.56 -19.00
N LEU A 431 5.05 -15.13 -20.14
CA LEU A 431 6.06 -15.17 -21.18
C LEU A 431 5.94 -14.01 -22.17
N GLY A 432 5.65 -12.79 -21.68
CA GLY A 432 5.42 -11.56 -22.48
C GLY A 432 4.30 -11.74 -23.50
N ASN A 433 3.19 -12.37 -23.08
CA ASN A 433 2.10 -12.76 -23.99
C ASN A 433 0.76 -13.15 -23.32
N GLY A 434 0.55 -12.84 -22.04
CA GLY A 434 -0.60 -13.36 -21.29
C GLY A 434 -0.64 -14.90 -21.24
N GLU A 435 0.51 -15.57 -21.04
CA GLU A 435 0.57 -17.03 -20.85
C GLU A 435 1.62 -17.45 -19.81
N PHE A 436 1.24 -18.37 -18.92
CA PHE A 436 1.80 -18.55 -17.58
C PHE A 436 2.13 -20.08 -17.31
N GLN A 437 3.37 -20.50 -16.95
CA GLN A 437 3.99 -21.87 -17.06
C GLN A 437 4.42 -22.80 -15.84
N LEU A 438 4.85 -22.32 -14.65
CA LEU A 438 4.91 -22.92 -13.27
C LEU A 438 6.13 -23.77 -12.67
N GLU A 439 6.78 -23.35 -11.53
CA GLU A 439 7.52 -24.22 -10.50
C GLU A 439 7.59 -23.68 -8.98
N LEU A 440 8.74 -23.55 -8.23
CA LEU A 440 8.88 -23.61 -6.70
C LEU A 440 10.19 -23.06 -5.93
N PHE A 441 10.14 -22.11 -4.94
CA PHE A 441 11.27 -21.51 -4.10
C PHE A 441 12.08 -22.52 -3.26
N SER A 442 11.75 -23.81 -3.35
CA SER A 442 12.05 -24.87 -2.36
C SER A 442 13.54 -25.22 -2.16
N SER A 443 14.41 -24.46 -2.82
CA SER A 443 15.86 -24.52 -2.91
C SER A 443 16.57 -24.23 -1.59
N LEU A 444 16.04 -23.26 -0.84
CA LEU A 444 16.89 -22.27 -0.20
C LEU A 444 17.54 -22.75 1.11
N ALA A 445 16.80 -23.22 2.12
CA ALA A 445 17.37 -23.76 3.38
C ALA A 445 16.47 -24.84 4.01
N PRO A 446 16.89 -25.46 5.14
CA PRO A 446 16.33 -26.72 5.60
C PRO A 446 14.84 -26.66 5.97
N PRO A 447 13.94 -27.46 5.35
CA PRO A 447 12.52 -27.57 5.71
C PRO A 447 12.23 -28.23 7.09
N SER A 448 13.15 -28.09 8.04
CA SER A 448 13.00 -28.53 9.44
C SER A 448 11.99 -27.70 10.21
N TRP A 449 11.51 -26.63 9.59
CA TRP A 449 10.35 -25.84 9.94
C TRP A 449 9.82 -25.25 8.57
N THR A 450 9.33 -24.00 8.45
CA THR A 450 8.78 -23.35 7.21
C THR A 450 8.58 -21.77 7.33
N ARG A 451 8.59 -20.85 6.34
CA ARG A 451 9.12 -19.45 6.53
C ARG A 451 8.26 -18.16 6.29
N TYR A 452 8.87 -16.99 6.57
CA TYR A 452 8.31 -15.64 6.71
C TYR A 452 9.34 -14.48 6.52
N ASN A 453 8.94 -13.18 6.59
CA ASN A 453 9.29 -12.12 5.59
C ASN A 453 10.75 -11.79 5.20
N MET A 454 10.81 -10.97 4.15
CA MET A 454 11.89 -10.35 3.39
C MET A 454 11.61 -8.84 3.01
N ILE A 455 12.45 -8.06 2.30
CA ILE A 455 12.13 -6.79 1.55
C ILE A 455 12.99 -6.62 0.25
N PRO A 456 12.43 -6.11 -0.87
CA PRO A 456 13.05 -6.20 -2.19
C PRO A 456 14.05 -5.08 -2.37
N SER A 457 15.16 -5.42 -2.98
CA SER A 457 16.37 -4.62 -2.92
C SER A 457 17.48 -5.28 -3.71
N ASP A 458 17.78 -4.87 -4.94
CA ASP A 458 19.07 -5.13 -5.59
C ASP A 458 20.27 -4.82 -4.63
N MET A 459 20.78 -5.84 -3.92
CA MET A 459 21.73 -5.70 -2.81
C MET A 459 23.20 -5.74 -3.28
N ASP A 460 23.44 -6.33 -4.46
CA ASP A 460 24.73 -6.45 -5.13
C ASP A 460 24.94 -5.36 -6.22
N GLY A 461 23.86 -4.85 -6.80
CA GLY A 461 23.86 -3.78 -7.79
C GLY A 461 23.97 -4.25 -9.26
N ASP A 462 23.59 -5.50 -9.59
CA ASP A 462 23.64 -6.01 -10.99
C ASP A 462 22.33 -5.91 -11.79
N GLY A 463 21.19 -5.69 -11.13
CA GLY A 463 19.92 -5.30 -11.73
C GLY A 463 18.92 -6.44 -11.97
N ASP A 464 19.33 -7.70 -11.84
CA ASP A 464 18.44 -8.65 -11.16
C ASP A 464 18.30 -8.10 -9.72
N MET A 465 17.11 -8.08 -9.14
CA MET A 465 17.01 -7.55 -7.76
C MET A 465 17.50 -8.62 -6.77
N ASP A 466 17.80 -8.25 -5.51
CA ASP A 466 17.91 -9.23 -4.40
C ASP A 466 16.80 -9.06 -3.35
N PHE A 467 16.48 -10.14 -2.64
CA PHE A 467 15.42 -10.13 -1.62
C PHE A 467 16.13 -10.13 -0.19
N VAL A 468 15.53 -9.74 0.95
CA VAL A 468 16.27 -9.67 2.28
C VAL A 468 15.46 -10.04 3.56
N TYR A 469 15.78 -11.12 4.33
CA TYR A 469 14.89 -12.29 4.71
C TYR A 469 15.25 -13.14 5.98
N THR A 470 14.57 -14.27 6.41
CA THR A 470 14.60 -15.05 7.76
C THR A 470 14.20 -16.57 8.01
N THR A 471 14.87 -17.53 8.74
CA THR A 471 14.20 -18.75 9.39
C THR A 471 14.46 -18.95 10.85
N TYR A 472 13.40 -19.11 11.65
CA TYR A 472 13.69 -19.57 13.00
C TYR A 472 14.15 -21.01 13.03
N SER A 473 15.33 -21.15 13.60
CA SER A 473 15.79 -22.38 14.16
C SER A 473 15.97 -22.22 15.67
N SER A 474 15.30 -23.09 16.42
CA SER A 474 15.56 -23.32 17.86
C SER A 474 16.98 -23.81 18.20
N GLU A 475 17.90 -23.82 17.22
CA GLU A 475 19.33 -24.12 17.41
C GLU A 475 20.25 -22.92 17.11
N ALA A 476 19.82 -21.92 16.33
CA ALA A 476 20.57 -20.66 16.12
C ALA A 476 20.09 -19.54 17.06
N GLY A 477 18.80 -19.17 17.00
CA GLY A 477 18.38 -17.81 17.34
C GLY A 477 18.73 -16.83 16.22
N TRP A 478 18.05 -15.70 16.18
CA TRP A 478 17.94 -14.65 15.14
C TRP A 478 19.18 -14.41 14.27
N THR A 479 19.08 -14.57 12.93
CA THR A 479 20.21 -14.38 12.00
C THR A 479 19.84 -13.88 10.59
N ILE A 480 19.85 -12.56 10.37
CA ILE A 480 19.71 -11.96 9.04
C ILE A 480 20.50 -12.72 8.01
N GLU A 481 19.87 -13.01 6.89
CA GLU A 481 20.60 -13.20 5.66
C GLU A 481 20.23 -12.14 4.60
N TRP A 482 21.03 -12.07 3.54
CA TRP A 482 20.61 -11.73 2.17
C TRP A 482 21.03 -12.93 1.28
N ALA A 483 20.37 -13.17 0.16
CA ALA A 483 20.77 -14.12 -0.88
C ALA A 483 20.49 -13.54 -2.27
N GLU A 484 21.27 -14.08 -3.20
CA GLU A 484 21.62 -13.46 -4.46
C GLU A 484 20.85 -14.13 -5.59
N MET A 485 20.15 -13.34 -6.41
CA MET A 485 19.62 -13.77 -7.71
C MET A 485 20.76 -14.14 -8.67
N SER A 486 20.40 -14.73 -9.81
CA SER A 486 21.35 -14.95 -10.90
C SER A 486 20.66 -15.41 -12.18
N TYR A 487 20.40 -14.46 -13.09
CA TYR A 487 19.76 -14.63 -14.39
C TYR A 487 18.35 -15.24 -14.30
N GLY A 488 17.52 -14.76 -13.36
CA GLY A 488 16.17 -15.28 -13.11
C GLY A 488 16.13 -16.70 -12.51
N GLU A 489 17.24 -17.21 -11.95
CA GLU A 489 17.29 -18.49 -11.24
C GLU A 489 18.10 -18.41 -9.92
N MET A 490 17.45 -18.06 -8.81
CA MET A 490 17.78 -18.46 -7.43
C MET A 490 18.79 -19.60 -7.27
N HIS A 491 19.93 -19.36 -6.61
CA HIS A 491 20.95 -20.40 -6.38
C HIS A 491 21.36 -20.59 -4.89
N PRO A 492 21.15 -21.79 -4.29
CA PRO A 492 21.58 -22.11 -2.91
C PRO A 492 23.10 -22.20 -2.65
N SER A 493 23.94 -21.56 -3.47
CA SER A 493 25.36 -21.32 -3.17
C SER A 493 25.61 -19.91 -2.64
N ASP A 494 24.66 -19.01 -2.85
CA ASP A 494 24.88 -17.58 -3.01
C ASP A 494 23.98 -16.91 -1.95
N LEU A 495 24.35 -17.19 -0.69
CA LEU A 495 23.57 -16.99 0.54
C LEU A 495 24.50 -16.39 1.62
N HIS A 496 24.14 -15.23 2.15
CA HIS A 496 25.02 -14.31 2.88
C HIS A 496 24.40 -13.96 4.24
N THR A 497 25.10 -14.12 5.36
CA THR A 497 24.58 -13.75 6.69
C THR A 497 24.95 -12.31 7.05
N VAL A 498 23.97 -11.40 7.08
CA VAL A 498 24.16 -9.96 7.36
C VAL A 498 24.44 -9.76 8.87
N ALA A 499 23.64 -10.36 9.75
CA ALA A 499 23.86 -10.32 11.20
C ALA A 499 23.31 -11.55 11.95
N SER A 500 23.38 -11.50 13.28
CA SER A 500 22.72 -12.46 14.17
C SER A 500 22.51 -11.86 15.56
N THR A 501 21.31 -11.96 16.11
CA THR A 501 20.99 -11.45 17.43
C THR A 501 20.24 -12.48 18.32
N ASN A 502 19.68 -12.02 19.44
CA ASN A 502 18.79 -12.79 20.31
C ASN A 502 17.53 -12.03 20.75
N LYS A 503 17.54 -10.71 20.50
CA LYS A 503 16.37 -9.96 20.05
C LYS A 503 15.76 -10.59 18.81
N SER A 504 14.52 -10.25 18.50
CA SER A 504 13.68 -11.01 17.59
C SER A 504 13.72 -10.49 16.12
N VAL A 505 12.67 -10.03 15.37
CA VAL A 505 12.76 -9.35 14.01
C VAL A 505 11.59 -8.33 13.74
N SER A 506 11.64 -6.95 13.43
CA SER A 506 10.75 -5.64 13.40
C SER A 506 10.14 -4.79 12.19
N LYS A 507 10.83 -4.02 11.35
CA LYS A 507 10.47 -3.55 9.98
C LYS A 507 11.77 -3.45 9.20
N LEU A 508 11.88 -4.11 8.05
CA LEU A 508 13.05 -3.93 7.21
C LEU A 508 12.83 -2.77 6.26
N LEU A 509 13.92 -2.06 6.03
CA LEU A 509 14.02 -0.98 5.06
C LEU A 509 15.44 -1.08 4.48
N SER A 510 15.56 -1.49 3.22
CA SER A 510 16.83 -1.55 2.53
C SER A 510 17.06 -0.21 1.86
N VAL A 511 18.23 0.37 2.07
CA VAL A 511 18.62 1.65 1.49
C VAL A 511 20.11 1.91 1.74
N ASP A 512 20.86 2.27 0.70
CA ASP A 512 22.22 2.83 0.81
C ASP A 512 22.19 4.10 1.68
N PHE A 513 22.59 3.97 2.95
CA PHE A 513 22.65 5.08 3.90
C PHE A 513 24.06 5.65 4.06
N ASP A 514 25.10 5.03 3.48
CA ASP A 514 26.52 5.47 3.50
C ASP A 514 26.85 6.33 2.26
N GLN A 515 26.07 6.20 1.18
CA GLN A 515 26.41 6.56 -0.20
C GLN A 515 27.73 5.94 -0.67
N ASP A 516 27.90 4.63 -0.54
CA ASP A 516 29.00 3.91 -1.20
C ASP A 516 28.59 2.99 -2.37
N ASN A 517 27.30 3.05 -2.75
CA ASN A 517 26.63 2.33 -3.85
C ASN A 517 26.42 0.82 -3.62
N ASP A 518 26.54 0.37 -2.37
CA ASP A 518 26.09 -0.93 -1.90
C ASP A 518 24.78 -0.69 -1.08
N GLN A 519 23.72 -1.50 -1.23
CA GLN A 519 22.54 -1.33 -0.35
C GLN A 519 22.91 -1.69 1.10
N ASP A 520 22.57 -0.80 2.04
CA ASP A 520 22.60 -1.08 3.47
C ASP A 520 21.22 -1.49 3.99
N LEU A 521 21.15 -1.96 5.24
CA LEU A 521 19.91 -2.45 5.81
C LEU A 521 19.56 -1.76 7.14
N PHE A 522 18.39 -1.13 7.20
CA PHE A 522 17.71 -0.84 8.45
C PHE A 522 16.79 -1.96 8.86
N SER A 523 16.71 -2.08 10.17
CA SER A 523 15.87 -2.99 10.89
C SER A 523 15.67 -2.38 12.27
N LEU A 524 14.67 -2.84 13.01
CA LEU A 524 14.30 -2.31 14.32
C LEU A 524 14.39 -3.29 15.63
N GLN A 525 15.47 -3.52 16.43
CA GLN A 525 15.78 -4.75 17.26
C GLN A 525 15.20 -5.10 18.70
N TYR A 526 14.28 -6.06 19.00
CA TYR A 526 13.37 -6.25 20.23
C TYR A 526 13.35 -7.54 21.10
N GLU A 527 12.80 -7.49 22.33
CA GLU A 527 12.73 -8.60 23.33
C GLU A 527 11.64 -8.45 24.50
N SER A 528 11.84 -8.89 25.79
CA SER A 528 10.90 -9.07 26.99
C SER A 528 11.00 -8.17 28.23
N GLU A 529 12.20 -7.86 28.72
CA GLU A 529 12.43 -7.41 30.08
C GLU A 529 13.80 -6.68 30.12
N PRO A 530 14.03 -5.69 30.98
CA PRO A 530 13.14 -5.23 32.05
C PRO A 530 12.51 -3.86 31.77
N VAL A 531 12.87 -3.22 30.65
CA VAL A 531 12.40 -1.93 30.16
C VAL A 531 12.25 -2.06 28.65
N PHE A 532 11.24 -1.40 28.14
CA PHE A 532 10.72 -1.54 26.80
C PHE A 532 11.62 -0.76 25.85
N SER A 533 11.88 -1.34 24.67
CA SER A 533 13.14 -1.10 23.96
C SER A 533 13.21 -1.40 22.46
N PHE A 534 12.35 -0.73 21.63
CA PHE A 534 12.61 -0.22 20.25
C PHE A 534 14.19 0.05 20.28
N ALA A 535 15.03 -0.39 19.34
CA ALA A 535 16.49 -0.23 19.27
C ALA A 535 17.01 -0.29 17.81
N LEU A 536 16.98 0.83 17.09
CA LEU A 536 17.01 0.83 15.61
C LEU A 536 18.37 0.37 15.11
N MET A 537 18.47 -0.74 14.40
CA MET A 537 19.75 -1.28 13.95
C MET A 537 20.00 -0.97 12.49
N GLN A 538 21.11 -0.27 12.25
CA GLN A 538 21.72 -0.19 10.93
C GLN A 538 22.74 -1.33 10.76
N HIS A 539 22.67 -2.02 9.63
CA HIS A 539 23.65 -3.01 9.16
C HIS A 539 24.31 -2.48 7.90
N GLU A 540 25.55 -2.05 8.06
CA GLU A 540 26.30 -1.33 7.05
C GLU A 540 27.05 -2.35 6.17
N ASN A 541 26.67 -2.45 4.90
CA ASN A 541 27.36 -3.20 3.84
C ASN A 541 28.75 -2.56 3.60
N ILE A 542 29.70 -3.28 3.00
CA ILE A 542 31.06 -2.74 2.72
C ILE A 542 31.76 -3.27 1.47
N ASP A 543 31.11 -4.15 0.71
CA ASP A 543 31.66 -4.61 -0.56
C ASP A 543 30.63 -5.07 -1.61
N GLY A 544 29.34 -4.76 -1.43
CA GLY A 544 28.25 -5.10 -2.36
C GLY A 544 28.11 -6.61 -2.61
N GLN A 545 28.64 -7.43 -1.70
CA GLN A 545 28.81 -8.88 -1.86
C GLN A 545 28.60 -9.60 -0.51
N GLY A 546 27.81 -8.99 0.37
CA GLY A 546 27.35 -9.51 1.65
C GLY A 546 28.38 -9.51 2.78
N THR A 547 29.38 -8.62 2.76
CA THR A 547 30.18 -8.35 3.96
C THR A 547 29.62 -7.16 4.73
N PHE A 548 29.01 -7.40 5.89
CA PHE A 548 28.47 -6.34 6.74
C PHE A 548 29.39 -5.97 7.91
N ARG A 549 29.21 -4.77 8.47
CA ARG A 549 29.90 -4.32 9.69
C ARG A 549 29.23 -4.88 10.94
N GLU A 550 29.84 -4.63 12.11
CA GLU A 550 29.16 -4.96 13.37
C GLU A 550 28.00 -3.97 13.57
N PRO A 551 26.74 -4.45 13.74
CA PRO A 551 25.55 -3.60 13.70
C PRO A 551 25.57 -2.47 14.72
N LYS A 552 24.96 -1.33 14.37
CA LYS A 552 24.90 -0.15 15.25
C LYS A 552 23.46 0.20 15.61
N ILE A 553 23.23 0.39 16.91
CA ILE A 553 22.03 1.05 17.41
C ILE A 553 22.10 2.53 16.97
N VAL A 554 21.24 2.91 16.05
CA VAL A 554 20.93 4.29 15.65
C VAL A 554 20.08 4.97 16.72
N TYR A 555 19.18 4.23 17.38
CA TYR A 555 18.14 4.84 18.22
C TYR A 555 17.82 4.11 19.55
N ALA A 556 17.23 4.77 20.56
CA ALA A 556 16.78 4.20 21.86
C ALA A 556 16.01 5.20 22.80
N ALA A 557 15.02 4.73 23.60
CA ALA A 557 14.00 5.43 24.43
C ALA A 557 13.17 4.44 25.33
N GLU A 558 11.79 4.38 25.32
CA GLU A 558 11.00 3.30 26.01
C GLU A 558 9.80 2.62 25.23
N ALA A 559 9.50 2.95 23.97
CA ALA A 559 8.68 2.14 23.05
C ALA A 559 9.01 2.44 21.57
N SER A 560 8.63 1.58 20.63
CA SER A 560 8.16 1.77 19.22
C SER A 560 8.19 3.19 18.48
N ALA A 561 8.43 3.38 17.16
CA ALA A 561 8.26 4.61 16.28
C ALA A 561 8.53 4.46 14.73
N ASN A 562 7.53 4.60 13.84
CA ASN A 562 7.56 4.07 12.47
C ASN A 562 8.68 4.77 11.69
N VAL A 563 9.40 4.03 10.87
CA VAL A 563 10.60 4.56 10.22
C VAL A 563 10.37 4.58 8.73
N LYS A 564 10.45 5.79 8.16
CA LYS A 564 10.51 6.01 6.71
C LYS A 564 11.87 6.62 6.36
N PRO A 565 12.72 5.92 5.59
CA PRO A 565 13.97 6.46 5.12
C PRO A 565 13.72 7.42 3.95
N PHE A 566 14.39 8.57 3.93
CA PHE A 566 14.22 9.58 2.88
C PHE A 566 15.35 10.62 2.92
N ASP A 567 15.74 11.23 1.80
CA ASP A 567 16.71 12.35 1.76
C ASP A 567 16.06 13.67 2.20
N PHE A 568 15.88 13.85 3.52
CA PHE A 568 14.92 14.80 4.07
C PHE A 568 15.38 16.28 4.09
N ASP A 569 16.69 16.54 4.16
CA ASP A 569 17.25 17.89 3.95
C ASP A 569 17.95 18.10 2.59
N VAL A 570 17.77 17.15 1.66
CA VAL A 570 18.21 17.19 0.25
C VAL A 570 19.73 17.41 0.12
N ASP A 571 20.49 16.85 1.07
CA ASP A 571 21.96 16.69 1.05
C ASP A 571 22.38 15.53 0.11
N GLY A 572 21.50 14.54 -0.05
CA GLY A 572 21.68 13.28 -0.77
C GLY A 572 21.89 12.08 0.16
N ASP A 573 22.18 12.30 1.44
CA ASP A 573 22.45 11.24 2.43
C ASP A 573 21.12 10.83 3.08
N THR A 574 20.59 9.62 2.81
CA THR A 574 19.28 9.15 3.31
C THR A 574 19.10 9.33 4.82
N ASP A 575 18.22 10.23 5.22
CA ASP A 575 17.78 10.47 6.60
C ASP A 575 16.71 9.46 7.02
N LEU A 576 16.24 9.60 8.26
CA LEU A 576 15.05 8.91 8.74
C LEU A 576 14.04 9.95 9.21
N VAL A 577 12.80 9.84 8.72
CA VAL A 577 11.61 10.36 9.40
C VAL A 577 11.09 9.25 10.29
N VAL A 578 10.93 9.59 11.57
CA VAL A 578 10.80 8.65 12.68
C VAL A 578 9.66 9.08 13.58
N VAL A 579 8.77 8.14 13.92
CA VAL A 579 7.35 8.47 13.96
C VAL A 579 6.62 7.86 15.19
N GLN A 580 6.41 8.66 16.27
CA GLN A 580 6.29 8.33 17.71
C GLN A 580 5.20 9.03 18.60
N GLY A 581 3.89 8.87 18.43
CA GLY A 581 2.90 9.50 19.32
C GLY A 581 2.32 10.93 19.18
N ASN A 582 3.03 12.00 18.80
CA ASN A 582 2.62 13.42 18.63
C ASN A 582 3.82 14.38 18.81
N GLN A 583 4.81 14.23 17.93
CA GLN A 583 5.98 15.05 17.55
C GLN A 583 6.47 14.50 16.18
N VAL A 584 7.73 14.63 15.83
CA VAL A 584 8.31 14.01 14.63
C VAL A 584 9.75 13.87 14.92
N PHE A 585 10.43 12.92 14.34
CA PHE A 585 11.87 12.92 14.44
C PHE A 585 12.49 12.78 13.07
N TRP A 586 12.94 13.90 12.54
CA TRP A 586 14.01 13.85 11.56
C TRP A 586 15.32 13.48 12.26
N MET A 587 16.00 12.48 11.72
CA MET A 587 17.34 12.07 12.14
C MET A 587 18.33 12.32 11.00
N GLU A 588 18.90 13.52 10.95
CA GLU A 588 19.98 13.91 10.00
C GLU A 588 21.08 12.83 9.96
N ASN A 589 21.23 12.16 8.82
CA ASN A 589 22.31 11.28 8.47
C ASN A 589 23.49 12.11 7.94
N ARG A 590 24.70 11.56 8.04
CA ARG A 590 25.90 12.07 7.35
C ARG A 590 26.82 10.92 6.99
N ARG A 591 26.37 10.05 6.07
CA ARG A 591 27.01 8.80 5.60
C ARG A 591 27.10 7.75 6.68
N GLY A 592 25.99 7.05 6.89
CA GLY A 592 25.79 6.03 7.91
C GLY A 592 26.03 6.52 9.33
N GLN A 593 25.83 7.82 9.60
CA GLN A 593 26.19 8.51 10.85
C GLN A 593 25.11 9.50 11.33
N PHE A 594 23.96 8.95 11.67
CA PHE A 594 22.80 9.63 12.26
C PHE A 594 23.15 10.53 13.47
N GLU A 595 22.58 11.74 13.48
CA GLU A 595 22.62 12.72 14.56
C GLU A 595 21.63 12.33 15.68
N ASN A 596 21.18 13.31 16.48
CA ASN A 596 20.16 13.07 17.51
C ASN A 596 18.80 13.50 16.95
N PRO A 597 17.72 12.75 17.24
CA PRO A 597 16.42 13.02 16.64
C PRO A 597 15.90 14.42 16.97
N THR A 598 15.42 15.12 15.95
CA THR A 598 15.02 16.52 16.00
C THR A 598 13.52 16.67 15.78
N SER A 599 12.81 17.08 16.84
CA SER A 599 11.39 17.46 16.77
C SER A 599 11.14 18.46 15.64
N LEU A 600 10.33 18.08 14.65
CA LEU A 600 9.94 18.96 13.55
C LEU A 600 8.69 19.79 13.94
N PHE A 601 7.50 19.17 14.01
CA PHE A 601 6.20 19.77 14.33
C PHE A 601 5.47 18.95 15.43
N THR A 602 4.18 19.20 15.70
CA THR A 602 3.40 18.59 16.83
C THR A 602 1.90 18.78 16.59
N THR A 603 1.21 17.69 16.30
CA THR A 603 -0.23 17.48 16.09
C THR A 603 -1.08 17.69 17.34
N SER A 604 -2.30 17.19 17.25
CA SER A 604 -3.04 16.66 18.37
C SER A 604 -3.52 15.22 18.14
N HIS A 605 -3.23 14.61 16.98
CA HIS A 605 -3.63 13.29 16.50
C HIS A 605 -2.57 12.83 15.42
N ARG A 606 -2.06 11.60 15.11
CA ARG A 606 -2.06 10.16 15.52
C ARG A 606 -1.21 9.05 14.72
N ILE A 607 -0.24 9.21 13.77
CA ILE A 607 0.31 8.25 12.66
C ILE A 607 0.19 6.69 12.76
N ASP A 608 0.02 5.89 11.67
CA ASP A 608 0.76 4.62 11.32
C ASP A 608 1.29 4.61 9.87
N GLN A 609 1.03 5.65 9.06
CA GLN A 609 1.72 5.91 7.80
C GLN A 609 1.99 7.40 7.59
N VAL A 610 3.15 7.65 7.00
CA VAL A 610 3.70 8.91 6.53
C VAL A 610 4.22 8.68 5.12
N GLU A 611 3.95 9.60 4.21
CA GLU A 611 4.60 9.75 2.91
C GLU A 611 5.39 11.07 2.91
N LEU A 612 6.30 11.22 1.96
CA LEU A 612 7.32 12.27 1.97
C LEU A 612 7.58 12.68 0.52
N ALA A 613 7.45 13.96 0.21
CA ALA A 613 7.53 14.48 -1.15
C ALA A 613 7.88 15.98 -1.16
N ASP A 614 8.32 16.52 -2.30
CA ASP A 614 8.37 17.96 -2.58
C ASP A 614 7.04 18.35 -3.22
N LEU A 615 6.16 19.04 -2.47
CA LEU A 615 4.76 19.23 -2.88
C LEU A 615 4.47 20.65 -3.36
N ASP A 616 5.24 21.64 -2.86
CA ASP A 616 5.17 23.03 -3.33
C ASP A 616 6.30 23.47 -4.27
N GLY A 617 7.13 22.53 -4.72
CA GLY A 617 8.15 22.74 -5.74
C GLY A 617 9.28 23.68 -5.32
N ASP A 618 9.45 23.87 -4.01
CA ASP A 618 10.53 24.63 -3.36
C ASP A 618 11.84 23.82 -3.31
N HIS A 619 11.73 22.47 -3.42
CA HIS A 619 12.80 21.47 -3.31
C HIS A 619 13.33 21.22 -1.88
N ASP A 620 12.46 21.37 -0.88
CA ASP A 620 12.63 20.83 0.48
C ASP A 620 11.54 19.75 0.70
N VAL A 621 11.78 18.75 1.54
CA VAL A 621 10.85 17.60 1.69
C VAL A 621 9.73 17.93 2.66
N ASP A 622 8.50 17.97 2.15
CA ASP A 622 7.27 18.03 2.91
C ASP A 622 6.90 16.64 3.44
N VAL A 623 6.08 16.62 4.49
CA VAL A 623 5.72 15.40 5.22
C VAL A 623 4.22 15.24 5.19
N ILE A 624 3.74 14.24 4.43
CA ILE A 624 2.33 13.88 4.19
C ILE A 624 1.95 12.75 5.13
N VAL A 625 0.85 12.81 5.86
CA VAL A 625 0.64 11.83 6.93
C VAL A 625 -0.79 11.33 7.05
N LEU A 626 -1.01 10.00 7.12
CA LEU A 626 -2.32 9.30 6.97
C LEU A 626 -3.07 9.20 8.29
N THR A 627 -4.39 9.53 8.45
CA THR A 627 -5.01 10.06 9.70
C THR A 627 -6.37 9.52 10.28
N ARG A 628 -6.50 9.12 11.58
CA ARG A 628 -7.71 8.39 12.12
C ARG A 628 -8.54 8.87 13.37
N HIS A 629 -9.38 9.92 13.37
CA HIS A 629 -9.86 10.59 14.61
C HIS A 629 -10.99 9.84 15.24
N PHE A 630 -10.73 8.89 16.16
CA PHE A 630 -11.73 7.91 16.61
C PHE A 630 -12.38 7.27 15.40
N THR A 631 -13.50 7.85 14.98
CA THR A 631 -14.25 7.49 13.81
C THR A 631 -13.86 8.36 12.60
N SER A 632 -12.64 8.98 12.50
CA SER A 632 -12.36 9.97 11.43
C SER A 632 -10.87 10.34 10.92
N GLY A 633 -10.30 11.56 10.54
CA GLY A 633 -9.05 11.90 9.67
C GLY A 633 -8.82 13.38 9.03
N GLU A 634 -7.87 13.79 8.08
CA GLU A 634 -7.73 15.09 7.23
C GLU A 634 -7.05 15.61 5.73
N VAL A 635 -6.01 15.42 4.74
CA VAL A 635 -4.54 14.80 4.27
C VAL A 635 -2.99 15.08 4.74
N ALA A 636 -2.36 14.91 5.92
CA ALA A 636 -1.38 15.94 6.43
C ALA A 636 -0.01 16.13 5.77
N TRP A 637 0.10 16.98 4.72
CA TRP A 637 1.33 17.67 4.29
C TRP A 637 1.56 18.88 5.13
N PHE A 638 2.83 19.05 5.41
CA PHE A 638 3.31 20.16 6.17
C PHE A 638 4.43 20.83 5.41
N GLU A 639 4.16 22.05 4.96
CA GLU A 639 5.08 22.96 4.27
C GLU A 639 6.38 23.04 5.07
N ASN A 640 7.46 22.48 4.52
CA ASN A 640 8.77 22.44 5.16
C ASN A 640 9.31 23.87 5.28
N PRO A 641 9.45 24.41 6.51
CA PRO A 641 9.74 25.83 6.70
C PRO A 641 11.20 26.22 6.38
N ASN A 642 12.00 25.28 5.89
CA ASN A 642 13.32 25.43 5.27
C ASN A 642 14.42 26.01 6.21
N GLU A 643 15.47 25.23 6.47
CA GLU A 643 16.60 25.52 7.38
C GLU A 643 16.22 26.05 8.80
N GLY A 644 15.22 25.47 9.50
CA GLY A 644 14.90 25.99 10.86
C GLY A 644 13.91 25.35 11.86
N ASN A 645 13.12 24.32 11.52
CA ASN A 645 12.11 23.68 12.41
C ASN A 645 11.17 24.64 13.18
N VAL A 646 10.83 25.80 12.59
CA VAL A 646 9.89 26.77 13.19
C VAL A 646 9.12 27.48 12.08
N GLY A 647 8.14 26.81 11.51
CA GLY A 647 7.27 27.41 10.51
C GLY A 647 6.21 26.48 9.94
N TRP A 648 6.49 25.16 9.93
CA TRP A 648 5.62 24.03 9.57
C TRP A 648 4.15 24.44 9.52
N ASN A 649 3.67 24.59 8.30
CA ASN A 649 2.37 25.16 7.96
C ASN A 649 1.53 24.12 7.22
N GLU A 650 0.22 24.29 7.32
CA GLU A 650 -0.75 23.21 7.25
C GLU A 650 -1.94 23.66 6.41
N SER A 651 -2.33 22.82 5.45
CA SER A 651 -3.27 23.14 4.38
C SER A 651 -4.14 21.92 4.14
N VAL A 652 -5.45 22.09 3.87
CA VAL A 652 -6.38 20.95 3.93
C VAL A 652 -7.20 20.69 2.68
N ILE A 653 -7.04 19.44 2.29
CA ILE A 653 -7.87 18.62 1.45
C ILE A 653 -9.21 18.28 2.10
N ARG A 654 -9.19 17.18 2.84
CA ARG A 654 -10.15 16.13 2.65
C ARG A 654 -10.61 15.85 4.05
N THR A 655 -11.88 16.07 4.40
CA THR A 655 -12.47 15.10 5.36
C THR A 655 -13.65 14.28 4.86
N PHE A 656 -13.75 13.00 5.28
CA PHE A 656 -14.86 12.07 5.05
C PHE A 656 -15.92 12.21 6.14
N GLU A 657 -17.06 11.54 6.03
CA GLU A 657 -17.69 10.89 7.17
C GLU A 657 -17.94 9.40 6.87
N HIS A 658 -19.12 8.79 6.94
CA HIS A 658 -19.25 7.41 7.48
C HIS A 658 -18.46 6.20 6.79
N ARG A 659 -17.18 5.75 7.09
CA ARG A 659 -16.30 4.74 6.32
C ARG A 659 -14.88 4.11 7.00
N ARG A 660 -14.14 2.87 6.82
CA ARG A 660 -12.72 2.23 7.38
C ARG A 660 -11.11 2.06 6.88
N VAL A 661 -10.00 2.82 7.20
CA VAL A 661 -8.53 2.78 6.62
C VAL A 661 -7.63 1.57 6.58
N PHE A 662 -6.82 1.56 5.49
CA PHE A 662 -5.58 0.82 5.27
C PHE A 662 -4.37 1.53 4.59
N THR A 663 -4.48 2.36 3.54
CA THR A 663 -3.35 2.92 2.72
C THR A 663 -3.33 4.45 2.47
N LEU A 664 -2.12 4.97 2.25
CA LEU A 664 -1.75 6.15 1.46
C LEU A 664 -0.40 5.85 0.74
N GLU A 665 -0.05 6.47 -0.38
CA GLU A 665 1.32 6.56 -0.93
C GLU A 665 1.46 7.92 -1.64
N THR A 666 2.55 8.19 -2.38
CA THR A 666 2.66 9.37 -3.27
C THR A 666 3.59 9.10 -4.43
N ASN A 667 3.26 9.60 -5.62
CA ASN A 667 4.13 9.52 -6.79
C ASN A 667 3.70 10.51 -7.89
N ASP A 668 4.38 10.55 -9.03
CA ASP A 668 4.00 11.37 -10.20
C ASP A 668 3.22 10.49 -11.20
N PHE A 669 1.88 10.56 -11.18
CA PHE A 669 1.03 9.68 -12.00
C PHE A 669 0.68 10.28 -13.37
N ASP A 670 0.74 11.60 -13.54
CA ASP A 670 0.46 12.32 -14.80
C ASP A 670 1.73 12.65 -15.62
N ALA A 671 2.91 12.61 -14.99
CA ALA A 671 4.24 12.95 -15.50
C ALA A 671 4.39 14.37 -16.07
N ASP A 672 3.70 15.35 -15.50
CA ASP A 672 4.11 16.76 -15.63
C ASP A 672 5.28 17.14 -14.70
N GLY A 673 5.54 16.34 -13.65
CA GLY A 673 6.69 16.46 -12.74
C GLY A 673 6.36 16.95 -11.32
N ASP A 674 5.09 17.20 -11.01
CA ASP A 674 4.61 17.56 -9.67
C ASP A 674 4.02 16.31 -8.96
N VAL A 675 4.15 16.18 -7.62
CA VAL A 675 3.83 14.91 -6.92
C VAL A 675 2.37 14.79 -6.48
N ASP A 676 1.74 13.68 -6.86
CA ASP A 676 0.38 13.24 -6.59
C ASP A 676 0.28 12.20 -5.43
N ILE A 677 -0.92 11.68 -5.14
CA ILE A 677 -1.20 10.88 -3.93
C ILE A 677 -1.88 9.52 -4.19
N LEU A 678 -1.31 8.47 -3.58
CA LEU A 678 -1.90 7.12 -3.44
C LEU A 678 -2.60 6.85 -2.06
N LEU A 679 -3.49 5.83 -1.81
CA LEU A 679 -4.71 6.11 -0.96
C LEU A 679 -5.68 4.97 -0.44
N SER A 680 -6.88 5.20 0.24
CA SER A 680 -7.72 4.11 0.93
C SER A 680 -9.30 3.96 1.36
N ASP A 681 -10.35 4.83 1.46
CA ASP A 681 -11.82 4.72 2.03
C ASP A 681 -13.29 4.07 1.66
N ALA A 682 -14.21 3.89 2.63
CA ALA A 682 -15.33 2.91 2.57
C ALA A 682 -16.36 2.70 3.75
N ILE A 683 -17.63 2.96 3.45
CA ILE A 683 -18.95 2.82 4.14
C ILE A 683 -19.32 1.57 5.06
N PHE A 684 -18.61 0.93 6.04
CA PHE A 684 -19.10 -0.13 7.06
C PHE A 684 -20.54 -0.17 7.72
N ASP A 685 -21.55 0.37 7.06
CA ASP A 685 -23.00 0.32 7.18
C ASP A 685 -23.66 -1.09 7.15
N ALA A 686 -23.32 -2.00 8.11
CA ALA A 686 -24.03 -3.22 8.59
C ALA A 686 -23.45 -4.68 8.48
N GLY A 687 -22.20 -4.93 8.09
CA GLY A 687 -21.63 -6.28 7.78
C GLY A 687 -21.76 -6.79 6.31
N TYR A 688 -21.32 -5.97 5.35
CA TYR A 688 -21.25 -6.02 3.87
C TYR A 688 -20.33 -4.86 3.45
N PHE A 689 -20.09 -4.61 2.16
CA PHE A 689 -19.02 -3.71 1.71
C PHE A 689 -19.28 -2.98 0.33
N ASP A 690 -18.90 -1.65 0.11
CA ASP A 690 -19.11 -0.48 -0.89
C ASP A 690 -18.14 0.84 -0.93
N GLY A 691 -16.79 0.91 -1.24
CA GLY A 691 -15.83 2.11 -1.14
C GLY A 691 -14.52 2.17 -2.02
N GLU A 692 -13.77 3.28 -2.22
CA GLU A 692 -13.24 3.74 -3.55
C GLU A 692 -11.71 4.10 -4.06
N LEU A 693 -10.99 3.47 -5.01
CA LEU A 693 -9.77 4.05 -5.73
C LEU A 693 -9.86 5.50 -6.35
N SER A 694 -9.79 6.64 -5.61
CA SER A 694 -9.59 8.05 -6.10
C SER A 694 -8.23 8.83 -6.02
N TRP A 695 -7.58 9.14 -7.16
CA TRP A 695 -6.28 9.87 -7.24
C TRP A 695 -6.38 11.40 -7.31
N LEU A 696 -5.22 12.02 -7.54
CA LEU A 696 -4.89 13.41 -7.28
C LEU A 696 -3.97 13.94 -8.36
N GLU A 697 -4.06 15.24 -8.60
CA GLU A 697 -3.23 15.98 -9.57
C GLU A 697 -2.79 17.21 -8.80
N ASN A 698 -1.49 17.35 -8.59
CA ASN A 698 -0.87 18.53 -8.03
C ASN A 698 -0.90 19.66 -9.07
N VAL A 699 -2.11 20.19 -9.38
CA VAL A 699 -2.48 20.97 -10.59
C VAL A 699 -1.61 22.19 -10.93
N ASN A 700 -0.59 22.49 -10.13
CA ASN A 700 0.46 23.45 -10.40
C ASN A 700 1.75 23.28 -9.55
N GLY A 701 1.96 22.17 -8.83
CA GLY A 701 3.17 21.93 -8.03
C GLY A 701 3.36 22.93 -6.91
N GLN A 702 2.31 23.25 -6.16
CA GLN A 702 2.29 24.30 -5.12
C GLN A 702 1.53 23.87 -3.86
N GLY A 703 1.32 22.57 -3.63
CA GLY A 703 0.42 22.08 -2.57
C GLY A 703 -1.03 22.50 -2.80
N ASP A 704 -1.44 22.74 -4.05
CA ASP A 704 -2.75 23.21 -4.54
C ASP A 704 -3.20 22.18 -5.61
N PHE A 705 -4.34 21.52 -5.42
CA PHE A 705 -4.70 20.30 -6.19
C PHE A 705 -6.17 20.27 -6.69
N SER A 706 -6.62 19.08 -7.12
CA SER A 706 -7.67 18.81 -8.09
C SER A 706 -9.00 18.27 -7.53
N GLU A 707 -9.80 17.68 -8.43
CA GLU A 707 -10.89 16.76 -8.13
C GLU A 707 -10.74 15.57 -9.10
N VAL A 708 -10.59 14.36 -8.61
CA VAL A 708 -11.55 13.27 -8.83
C VAL A 708 -12.38 13.09 -10.18
N HIS A 709 -12.25 12.01 -10.98
CA HIS A 709 -13.02 11.44 -12.11
C HIS A 709 -12.46 9.99 -12.43
N SER A 710 -13.23 8.89 -12.47
CA SER A 710 -12.79 7.61 -11.81
C SER A 710 -12.42 6.32 -12.57
N ILE A 711 -11.56 5.43 -11.95
CA ILE A 711 -10.96 4.08 -12.31
C ILE A 711 -11.74 2.79 -12.24
N ALA A 712 -12.27 2.36 -11.12
CA ALA A 712 -12.98 1.07 -11.08
C ALA A 712 -14.13 1.21 -10.14
N GLN A 713 -14.78 0.14 -9.67
CA GLN A 713 -15.25 0.03 -8.29
C GLN A 713 -15.26 -1.46 -7.82
N SER A 714 -15.47 -1.84 -6.54
CA SER A 714 -15.21 -3.19 -5.93
C SER A 714 -16.43 -3.82 -5.17
N ALA A 715 -16.41 -4.90 -4.34
CA ALA A 715 -17.67 -5.52 -3.78
C ALA A 715 -17.84 -6.49 -2.58
N HIS A 716 -17.57 -6.14 -1.31
CA HIS A 716 -17.67 -6.93 -0.05
C HIS A 716 -16.33 -7.01 0.79
N SER A 717 -15.33 -6.13 0.60
CA SER A 717 -14.36 -5.67 1.63
C SER A 717 -13.77 -4.26 1.41
N GLY A 718 -12.54 -3.89 0.99
CA GLY A 718 -11.36 -4.53 0.36
C GLY A 718 -10.08 -3.62 0.37
N ILE A 719 -9.82 -2.88 -0.72
CA ILE A 719 -8.78 -1.81 -1.11
C ILE A 719 -7.74 -1.21 -0.04
N TYR A 720 -6.51 -1.75 0.06
CA TYR A 720 -5.28 -1.17 0.63
C TYR A 720 -4.34 -1.01 -0.59
N ALA A 721 -3.93 0.17 -1.03
CA ALA A 721 -3.02 0.30 -2.19
C ALA A 721 -1.53 0.33 -1.78
N GLU A 722 -0.66 0.48 -2.78
CA GLU A 722 0.82 0.70 -2.86
C GLU A 722 1.10 1.28 -4.27
N SER A 723 2.27 1.82 -4.64
CA SER A 723 2.56 2.29 -6.03
C SER A 723 4.05 2.33 -6.37
N ASP A 724 4.42 2.09 -7.65
CA ASP A 724 5.79 2.13 -8.18
C ASP A 724 5.78 2.26 -9.73
N ASP A 725 6.93 2.32 -10.41
CA ASP A 725 7.06 2.03 -11.86
C ASP A 725 7.15 0.51 -12.00
N PHE A 726 6.03 -0.13 -12.34
CA PHE A 726 5.87 -1.55 -12.15
C PHE A 726 6.39 -2.36 -13.37
N ASP A 727 6.14 -2.02 -14.65
CA ASP A 727 6.72 -2.74 -15.83
C ASP A 727 8.02 -2.16 -16.42
N GLY A 728 8.39 -0.93 -16.05
CA GLY A 728 9.59 -0.28 -16.57
C GLY A 728 9.43 0.45 -17.91
N ASP A 729 8.20 0.73 -18.37
CA ASP A 729 7.91 1.79 -19.35
C ASP A 729 8.42 3.15 -18.82
N GLY A 730 8.16 3.42 -17.53
CA GLY A 730 8.61 4.60 -16.80
C GLY A 730 7.52 5.66 -16.56
N ASP A 731 6.25 5.29 -16.60
CA ASP A 731 5.19 6.00 -15.90
C ASP A 731 4.84 5.33 -14.55
N THR A 732 3.94 5.92 -13.75
CA THR A 732 3.67 5.40 -12.40
C THR A 732 2.40 4.56 -12.33
N ASP A 733 2.61 3.43 -11.69
CA ASP A 733 1.72 2.32 -11.49
C ASP A 733 1.45 2.11 -10.00
N ILE A 734 0.52 1.22 -9.70
CA ILE A 734 -0.44 1.39 -8.61
C ILE A 734 -0.82 0.03 -8.05
N MET A 735 -1.38 0.06 -6.84
CA MET A 735 -1.83 -1.12 -6.15
C MET A 735 -3.19 -1.07 -5.47
N ALA A 736 -3.57 -2.19 -4.84
CA ALA A 736 -4.96 -2.51 -4.52
C ALA A 736 -5.23 -3.57 -3.36
N VAL A 737 -6.47 -3.90 -2.82
CA VAL A 737 -7.11 -4.98 -1.97
C VAL A 737 -8.53 -5.56 -2.36
N LEU A 738 -9.52 -5.00 -3.12
CA LEU A 738 -10.85 -5.62 -3.52
C LEU A 738 -11.28 -6.88 -2.71
N SER A 739 -11.23 -8.06 -3.34
CA SER A 739 -12.25 -9.09 -3.17
C SER A 739 -11.64 -10.38 -2.60
N SER A 740 -12.39 -11.41 -2.22
CA SER A 740 -12.04 -12.00 -0.94
C SER A 740 -10.82 -12.87 -1.00
N THR A 741 -10.60 -13.38 -2.19
CA THR A 741 -9.34 -13.93 -2.66
C THR A 741 -8.91 -13.25 -3.96
N GLU A 742 -9.48 -12.08 -4.19
CA GLU A 742 -9.60 -11.41 -5.46
C GLU A 742 -8.68 -10.22 -5.52
N ILE A 743 -7.43 -10.61 -5.80
CA ILE A 743 -6.22 -9.83 -5.97
C ILE A 743 -6.25 -9.16 -7.34
N VAL A 744 -5.78 -7.91 -7.49
CA VAL A 744 -5.76 -6.90 -8.59
C VAL A 744 -4.39 -6.46 -9.13
N PHE A 745 -4.41 -5.70 -10.22
CA PHE A 745 -3.37 -4.99 -11.00
C PHE A 745 -3.75 -3.51 -11.10
N LEU A 746 -2.86 -2.60 -11.54
CA LEU A 746 -3.03 -1.19 -11.93
C LEU A 746 -1.66 -0.51 -12.33
N GLU A 747 -1.40 -0.22 -13.61
CA GLU A 747 -0.39 0.59 -14.37
C GLU A 747 -0.82 1.97 -14.96
N ASN A 748 -0.29 2.44 -16.11
CA ASN A 748 -0.56 3.75 -16.72
C ASN A 748 -0.32 3.79 -18.26
N GLU A 749 -0.96 4.70 -19.04
CA GLU A 749 -0.48 5.14 -20.40
C GLU A 749 -0.38 6.66 -20.26
N ILE A 750 0.81 7.20 -20.05
CA ILE A 750 0.98 8.65 -20.09
C ILE A 750 0.96 9.11 -21.55
N ARG A 751 -0.27 9.38 -22.00
CA ARG A 751 -0.61 9.64 -23.40
C ARG A 751 0.06 10.90 -23.91
N PRO A 752 1.09 10.78 -24.78
CA PRO A 752 1.96 11.90 -25.06
C PRO A 752 1.24 13.01 -25.84
N ILE A 753 1.45 14.25 -25.39
CA ILE A 753 0.75 15.45 -25.86
C ILE A 753 0.76 15.53 -27.39
N ILE A 754 -0.41 15.46 -28.02
CA ILE A 754 -0.53 15.35 -29.50
C ILE A 754 0.20 16.51 -30.20
N GLY A 755 1.37 16.20 -30.76
CA GLY A 755 2.28 17.16 -31.41
C GLY A 755 3.67 17.27 -30.76
N ASP A 756 3.82 16.92 -29.48
CA ASP A 756 5.10 16.84 -28.78
C ASP A 756 5.83 15.55 -29.18
N ALA A 757 6.47 15.58 -30.34
CA ALA A 757 7.27 14.45 -30.78
C ALA A 757 8.58 14.32 -30.00
N ASN A 758 8.98 15.27 -29.14
CA ASN A 758 10.24 15.18 -28.40
C ASN A 758 10.12 14.99 -26.88
N TYR A 759 8.91 14.76 -26.36
CA TYR A 759 8.62 14.52 -24.96
C TYR A 759 9.26 15.61 -24.08
N ASP A 760 8.93 16.89 -24.35
CA ASP A 760 9.34 18.05 -23.53
C ASP A 760 8.16 18.76 -22.83
N GLY A 761 6.99 18.11 -22.80
CA GLY A 761 5.72 18.61 -22.25
C GLY A 761 5.04 19.67 -23.14
N VAL A 762 5.65 20.04 -24.27
CA VAL A 762 5.34 21.30 -24.94
C VAL A 762 5.39 21.17 -26.46
N PHE A 763 4.30 20.76 -27.12
CA PHE A 763 4.20 20.82 -28.59
C PHE A 763 4.59 22.20 -29.13
N ASN A 764 5.78 22.31 -29.73
CA ASN A 764 6.39 23.57 -30.11
C ASN A 764 7.10 23.47 -31.48
N SER A 765 8.11 24.32 -31.70
CA SER A 765 8.89 24.33 -32.94
C SER A 765 10.03 23.30 -32.98
N SER A 766 10.39 22.71 -31.84
CA SER A 766 11.38 21.63 -31.71
C SER A 766 10.87 20.32 -32.31
N ASP A 767 9.62 19.97 -32.04
CA ASP A 767 8.94 18.74 -32.49
C ASP A 767 8.79 18.69 -34.00
N LEU A 768 8.25 19.79 -34.55
CA LEU A 768 8.18 20.01 -35.99
C LEU A 768 9.58 19.93 -36.64
N VAL A 769 10.65 20.22 -35.88
CA VAL A 769 12.03 20.06 -36.34
C VAL A 769 12.57 18.63 -36.11
N LYS A 770 12.07 17.84 -35.15
CA LYS A 770 12.36 16.41 -34.96
C LYS A 770 11.70 15.56 -36.04
N VAL A 771 10.37 15.65 -36.22
CA VAL A 771 9.62 14.86 -37.23
C VAL A 771 10.08 15.16 -38.67
N PHE A 772 10.34 16.43 -39.01
CA PHE A 772 10.92 16.79 -40.32
C PHE A 772 12.43 16.47 -40.44
N GLN A 773 13.09 15.97 -39.40
CA GLN A 773 14.44 15.40 -39.45
C GLN A 773 14.46 13.86 -39.58
N ALA A 774 13.49 13.15 -39.01
CA ALA A 774 13.22 11.75 -39.36
C ALA A 774 12.97 11.65 -40.89
N GLY A 775 12.10 12.53 -41.39
CA GLY A 775 11.97 12.80 -42.83
C GLY A 775 10.97 11.92 -43.57
N GLU A 776 10.12 11.25 -42.80
CA GLU A 776 9.06 10.31 -43.22
C GLU A 776 7.86 11.02 -43.89
N TYR A 777 7.68 12.33 -43.63
CA TYR A 777 6.53 13.13 -44.06
C TYR A 777 6.13 12.96 -45.55
N GLU A 778 5.01 12.26 -45.78
CA GLU A 778 4.48 11.88 -47.11
C GLU A 778 5.51 11.24 -48.05
N ASP A 779 6.27 10.24 -47.59
CA ASP A 779 7.34 9.59 -48.37
C ASP A 779 6.92 8.43 -49.32
N GLU A 780 5.66 7.98 -49.24
CA GLU A 780 5.06 6.81 -49.93
C GLU A 780 5.53 5.41 -49.41
N ILE A 781 6.09 5.32 -48.21
CA ILE A 781 6.22 4.09 -47.40
C ILE A 781 5.00 4.01 -46.44
N ALA A 782 4.71 2.83 -45.87
CA ALA A 782 3.49 2.59 -45.08
C ALA A 782 3.77 1.72 -43.86
N GLY A 783 3.34 2.17 -42.67
CA GLY A 783 3.61 1.49 -41.40
C GLY A 783 5.10 1.56 -41.02
N ASN A 784 5.67 2.76 -41.05
CA ASN A 784 7.07 3.02 -40.70
C ASN A 784 7.30 4.16 -39.72
N SER A 785 6.35 5.10 -39.57
CA SER A 785 6.49 6.23 -38.64
C SER A 785 5.96 5.86 -37.26
N THR A 786 6.71 6.21 -36.21
CA THR A 786 6.22 6.24 -34.82
C THR A 786 5.68 7.63 -34.44
N PHE A 787 5.19 7.79 -33.21
CA PHE A 787 4.79 9.09 -32.64
C PHE A 787 5.94 10.13 -32.66
N GLU A 788 7.16 9.73 -32.26
CA GLU A 788 8.40 10.53 -32.37
C GLU A 788 8.70 11.01 -33.81
N GLU A 789 8.30 10.22 -34.81
CA GLU A 789 8.57 10.48 -36.22
C GLU A 789 7.41 11.22 -36.90
N GLY A 790 6.26 11.31 -36.23
CA GLY A 790 5.15 12.23 -36.51
C GLY A 790 3.77 11.58 -36.69
N ASP A 791 3.58 10.30 -36.37
CA ASP A 791 2.26 9.62 -36.43
C ASP A 791 1.34 10.01 -35.26
N TRP A 792 0.98 11.29 -35.21
CA TRP A 792 0.09 11.87 -34.19
C TRP A 792 -1.40 11.60 -34.46
N ASN A 793 -1.73 10.63 -35.33
CA ASN A 793 -3.08 10.11 -35.48
C ASN A 793 -3.19 8.57 -35.46
N ASN A 794 -2.08 7.88 -35.14
CA ASN A 794 -1.94 6.42 -35.05
C ASN A 794 -2.53 5.70 -36.29
N ASP A 795 -2.15 6.15 -37.49
CA ASP A 795 -2.48 5.50 -38.77
C ASP A 795 -1.26 4.94 -39.54
N GLY A 796 -0.07 5.01 -38.93
CA GLY A 796 1.18 4.37 -39.33
C GLY A 796 2.00 5.14 -40.38
N GLU A 797 1.60 6.37 -40.70
CA GLU A 797 2.17 7.18 -41.80
C GLU A 797 2.19 8.68 -41.45
N PHE A 798 3.34 9.25 -41.06
CA PHE A 798 3.42 10.70 -40.81
C PHE A 798 3.06 11.50 -42.08
N ASN A 799 1.92 12.19 -42.05
CA ASN A 799 1.37 12.88 -43.21
C ASN A 799 0.61 14.17 -42.84
N SER A 800 -0.23 14.64 -43.77
CA SER A 800 -1.05 15.84 -43.58
C SER A 800 -2.24 15.67 -42.62
N THR A 801 -2.56 14.45 -42.15
CA THR A 801 -3.58 14.24 -41.09
C THR A 801 -3.03 14.55 -39.70
N ASP A 802 -1.81 14.14 -39.38
CA ASP A 802 -1.16 14.28 -38.07
C ASP A 802 -0.95 15.74 -37.69
N LEU A 803 -0.35 16.50 -38.62
CA LEU A 803 -0.24 17.95 -38.49
C LEU A 803 -1.61 18.61 -38.30
N VAL A 804 -2.67 18.03 -38.86
CA VAL A 804 -4.05 18.52 -38.72
C VAL A 804 -4.71 18.02 -37.42
N ALA A 805 -4.27 16.91 -36.82
CA ALA A 805 -4.67 16.43 -35.51
C ALA A 805 -4.04 17.29 -34.41
N ALA A 806 -2.72 17.44 -34.37
CA ALA A 806 -1.99 18.26 -33.39
C ALA A 806 -2.43 19.74 -33.44
N PHE A 807 -2.57 20.35 -34.63
CA PHE A 807 -3.13 21.70 -34.74
C PHE A 807 -4.67 21.79 -34.52
N GLN A 808 -5.36 20.68 -34.26
CA GLN A 808 -6.75 20.65 -33.75
C GLN A 808 -6.84 20.40 -32.25
N ALA A 809 -5.95 19.60 -31.65
CA ALA A 809 -5.77 19.51 -30.21
C ALA A 809 -5.48 20.90 -29.62
N GLY A 810 -4.63 21.69 -30.31
CA GLY A 810 -4.47 23.12 -30.04
C GLY A 810 -3.39 23.46 -29.02
N THR A 811 -2.67 22.45 -28.55
CA THR A 811 -1.51 22.45 -27.63
C THR A 811 -0.32 23.27 -28.13
N TYR A 812 -0.27 23.68 -29.41
CA TYR A 812 0.90 24.33 -30.01
C TYR A 812 1.35 25.63 -29.32
N GLN A 813 2.47 25.55 -28.61
CA GLN A 813 3.11 26.66 -27.90
C GLN A 813 4.09 27.41 -28.81
N ALA A 814 3.76 28.67 -29.11
CA ALA A 814 4.49 29.46 -30.11
C ALA A 814 5.75 30.19 -29.60
N ASN A 815 6.07 30.13 -28.30
CA ASN A 815 7.29 30.70 -27.71
C ASN A 815 7.70 29.94 -26.44
N ALA A 816 8.62 28.98 -26.57
CA ALA A 816 9.71 28.80 -25.62
C ALA A 816 10.92 29.65 -26.08
#